data_AF-A0A6A4LKB2-F1
#
_entry.id   AF-A0A6A4LKB2-F1
#
_cell.length_a   1.000
_cell.length_b   1.000
_cell.length_c   1.000
_cell.angle_alpha   90.00
_cell.angle_beta   90.00
_cell.angle_gamma   90.00
#
_symmetry.space_group_name_H-M   'P 1'
#
loop_
_entity.id
_entity.type
_entity.pdbx_description
1 polymer ?
#
loop_
_entity_poly.entity_id
_entity_poly.type
_entity_poly.pdbx_seq_one_letter_code
_entity_poly.pdbx_strand_id
1 'polypeptide(L)'
;MNLHKKKDKLPIPLTSTTANSMQQPKETCSNLNCFFCLMKEPESSIRREGLANCFKEMPFTNDHEHVLVLSGLWNIAMTQPDDPEFPSLGIFNCMASLIQRGLIDRDWLLRDQNLYIPYYAAHVIGSYTMNKVEFAEKAVDSGVIPPLMELFRGKMSWVEQRVAVRALGHLASYESTFESVAKYEEELVNLAMDLASNCLEVVYVNYVGVKDKSKRLNYHCDLLTRGVGGMEMENRKAEEWASQIQCWSLYLLNCFAIKERSINLMCEKEFLKDLCAMWGGLVNHSSAAGVGLIRILCYTEIGRKRISESPEVIEKLCNLSRSSDDWQYMGIDCLRLLLNDADTRNKVIHTATLCLADLIEIRTLGGKTSVGEAIAKTLLTDFRQTKSKIVDSRVERALEEIWDMKVERRRKEKRLSSENVEEKRVLVSLIKQQGNHSFSVGEIEEALLKYTEGLELCPMRLRKDRIVLYSNRAQCHLLLNDPDSAISDTTRALSLSTPVNSHSKSLWRRSQAYDMKGLAKESLMDCLMFVNRFIGSETTKHVKIPYYAARMITKQMEISWLFAIARSKTASDHMDKAKQADGDNEASSNEDSNFEMLRMMTKNKAFATGLSTIVEEPLIRKGGSGRGKLERSKERKNAALAVSQ
;
A
#
# COMPACT_ATOMS: atom_id res chain seq x y z
N MET A 1 31.33 1.67 54.00
CA MET A 1 30.18 2.48 54.46
C MET A 1 29.12 2.43 53.38
N ASN A 2 28.05 1.66 53.63
CA ASN A 2 26.89 1.50 52.74
C ASN A 2 26.21 2.85 52.49
N LEU A 3 25.70 3.06 51.27
CA LEU A 3 24.47 3.84 51.02
C LEU A 3 24.03 3.67 49.56
N HIS A 4 23.03 2.80 49.36
CA HIS A 4 22.18 2.79 48.18
C HIS A 4 21.43 4.12 48.03
N LYS A 5 21.39 4.70 46.84
CA LYS A 5 20.35 5.66 46.44
C LYS A 5 19.61 5.16 45.19
N LYS A 6 18.31 4.94 45.41
CA LYS A 6 17.27 4.54 44.46
C LYS A 6 17.07 5.59 43.36
N LYS A 7 16.74 5.12 42.16
CA LYS A 7 16.07 5.89 41.10
C LYS A 7 14.57 5.95 41.44
N ASP A 8 14.03 7.15 41.57
CA ASP A 8 12.58 7.37 41.72
C ASP A 8 11.87 7.17 40.38
N LYS A 9 10.85 6.30 40.41
CA LYS A 9 9.81 6.15 39.38
C LYS A 9 8.60 6.98 39.84
N LEU A 10 8.10 7.86 38.99
CA LEU A 10 6.83 8.55 39.18
C LEU A 10 5.66 7.55 39.07
N PRO A 11 4.74 7.48 40.05
CA PRO A 11 3.53 6.66 39.98
C PRO A 11 2.37 7.45 39.35
N ILE A 12 1.58 6.79 38.51
CA ILE A 12 0.30 7.29 37.98
C ILE A 12 -0.79 6.97 39.02
N PRO A 13 -1.73 7.89 39.35
CA PRO A 13 -2.62 7.75 40.50
C PRO A 13 -3.85 6.87 40.16
N LEU A 14 -4.06 5.84 40.97
CA LEU A 14 -5.38 5.24 41.19
C LEU A 14 -6.20 6.23 42.03
N THR A 15 -7.28 6.77 41.48
CA THR A 15 -8.27 7.53 42.24
C THR A 15 -9.55 6.71 42.36
N SER A 16 -9.79 6.27 43.59
CA SER A 16 -11.05 5.71 44.08
C SER A 16 -11.99 6.84 44.48
N THR A 17 -13.18 6.94 43.90
CA THR A 17 -14.33 7.58 44.58
C THR A 17 -15.65 7.00 44.04
N THR A 18 -16.21 6.08 44.85
CA THR A 18 -17.63 5.81 45.10
C THR A 18 -18.68 6.16 44.03
N ALA A 19 -19.26 5.12 43.44
CA ALA A 19 -20.66 5.11 43.02
C ALA A 19 -21.36 3.94 43.71
N ASN A 20 -22.09 4.24 44.79
CA ASN A 20 -23.13 3.37 45.33
C ASN A 20 -24.34 3.51 44.40
N SER A 21 -24.58 2.52 43.54
CA SER A 21 -25.94 2.18 43.11
C SER A 21 -26.01 0.69 42.76
N MET A 22 -26.64 -0.05 43.66
CA MET A 22 -27.25 -1.36 43.47
C MET A 22 -26.32 -2.50 43.01
N GLN A 23 -25.80 -3.22 44.01
CA GLN A 23 -25.48 -4.64 43.89
C GLN A 23 -26.73 -5.37 43.38
N GLN A 24 -26.75 -5.70 42.08
CA GLN A 24 -27.56 -6.82 41.62
C GLN A 24 -26.78 -8.12 41.88
N PRO A 25 -27.45 -9.23 42.26
CA PRO A 25 -26.78 -10.49 42.52
C PRO A 25 -26.05 -10.97 41.26
N LYS A 26 -24.88 -11.60 41.42
CA LYS A 26 -24.34 -12.48 40.37
C LYS A 26 -25.35 -13.62 40.18
N GLU A 27 -26.25 -13.48 39.22
CA GLU A 27 -27.04 -14.61 38.75
C GLU A 27 -26.07 -15.68 38.25
N THR A 28 -26.01 -16.80 38.96
CA THR A 28 -25.42 -18.04 38.45
C THR A 28 -26.18 -18.41 37.18
N CYS A 29 -25.54 -18.25 36.02
CA CYS A 29 -26.09 -18.62 34.73
C CYS A 29 -26.63 -20.06 34.81
N SER A 30 -27.94 -20.22 34.63
CA SER A 30 -28.64 -21.49 34.80
C SER A 30 -28.56 -22.39 33.55
N ASN A 31 -27.97 -21.87 32.47
CA ASN A 31 -27.88 -22.55 31.18
C ASN A 31 -26.56 -23.36 31.10
N LEU A 32 -26.69 -24.69 31.17
CA LEU A 32 -25.58 -25.65 31.04
C LEU A 32 -24.85 -25.55 29.68
N ASN A 33 -25.51 -25.00 28.65
CA ASN A 33 -24.94 -24.80 27.30
C ASN A 33 -24.50 -23.35 27.04
N CYS A 34 -24.44 -22.49 28.07
CA CYS A 34 -23.95 -21.12 27.91
C CYS A 34 -22.48 -21.12 27.46
N PHE A 35 -22.20 -20.49 26.33
CA PHE A 35 -20.85 -20.40 25.76
C PHE A 35 -19.82 -19.83 26.77
N PHE A 36 -20.17 -18.77 27.51
CA PHE A 36 -19.25 -18.15 28.46
C PHE A 36 -18.99 -19.00 29.71
N CYS A 37 -19.93 -19.84 30.12
CA CYS A 37 -19.71 -20.81 31.19
C CYS A 37 -18.80 -21.94 30.68
N LEU A 38 -19.06 -22.46 29.47
CA LEU A 38 -18.22 -23.49 28.85
C LEU A 38 -16.77 -23.01 28.67
N MET A 39 -16.56 -21.75 28.26
CA MET A 39 -15.20 -21.18 28.16
C MET A 39 -14.46 -21.09 29.50
N LYS A 40 -15.17 -21.15 30.64
CA LYS A 40 -14.60 -21.16 31.99
C LYS A 40 -14.47 -22.58 32.58
N GLU A 41 -14.97 -23.60 31.88
CA GLU A 41 -14.93 -24.99 32.34
C GLU A 41 -13.47 -25.47 32.39
N PRO A 42 -12.96 -25.86 33.59
CA PRO A 42 -11.58 -26.35 33.73
C PRO A 42 -11.35 -27.69 33.01
N GLU A 43 -12.35 -28.58 32.98
CA GLU A 43 -12.19 -29.90 32.36
C GLU A 43 -12.25 -29.81 30.83
N SER A 44 -11.13 -30.10 30.18
CA SER A 44 -10.96 -29.95 28.73
C SER A 44 -11.93 -30.81 27.91
N SER A 45 -12.22 -32.04 28.34
CA SER A 45 -13.16 -32.93 27.65
C SER A 45 -14.59 -32.37 27.65
N ILE A 46 -15.07 -31.98 28.84
CA ILE A 46 -16.41 -31.41 29.05
C ILE A 46 -16.54 -30.09 28.27
N ARG A 47 -15.54 -29.21 28.37
CA ARG A 47 -15.50 -27.95 27.61
C ARG A 47 -15.62 -28.20 26.11
N ARG A 48 -14.78 -29.07 25.56
CA ARG A 48 -14.75 -29.36 24.12
C ARG A 48 -16.05 -29.96 23.61
N GLU A 49 -16.63 -30.91 24.35
CA GLU A 49 -17.92 -31.52 24.02
C GLU A 49 -19.06 -30.49 24.07
N GLY A 50 -19.12 -29.69 25.14
CA GLY A 50 -20.11 -28.62 25.28
C GLY A 50 -19.98 -27.56 24.19
N LEU A 51 -18.77 -27.14 23.83
CA LEU A 51 -18.52 -26.19 22.75
C LEU A 51 -18.90 -26.76 21.37
N ALA A 52 -18.63 -28.03 21.11
CA ALA A 52 -19.07 -28.69 19.87
C ALA A 52 -20.60 -28.70 19.75
N ASN A 53 -21.30 -29.02 20.85
CA ASN A 53 -22.77 -28.97 20.89
C ASN A 53 -23.29 -27.54 20.71
N CYS A 54 -22.66 -26.56 21.37
CA CYS A 54 -22.98 -25.15 21.22
C CYS A 54 -22.89 -24.70 19.75
N PHE A 55 -21.80 -25.04 19.04
CA PHE A 55 -21.66 -24.71 17.61
C PHE A 55 -22.68 -25.42 16.72
N LYS A 56 -23.16 -26.60 17.11
CA LYS A 56 -24.19 -27.33 16.37
C LYS A 56 -25.58 -26.73 16.56
N GLU A 57 -25.91 -26.26 17.75
CA GLU A 57 -27.25 -25.75 18.10
C GLU A 57 -27.43 -24.26 17.77
N MET A 58 -26.38 -23.46 17.90
CA MET A 58 -26.41 -21.99 17.75
C MET A 58 -27.10 -21.49 16.46
N PRO A 59 -26.92 -22.10 15.28
CA PRO A 59 -27.63 -21.66 14.07
C PRO A 59 -29.14 -21.82 14.13
N PHE A 60 -29.68 -22.63 15.05
CA PHE A 60 -31.11 -22.98 15.12
C PHE A 60 -31.83 -22.36 16.33
N THR A 61 -31.10 -21.78 17.28
CA THR A 61 -31.68 -21.13 18.47
C THR A 61 -31.92 -19.63 18.24
N ASN A 62 -32.74 -19.02 19.10
CA ASN A 62 -33.06 -17.59 19.08
C ASN A 62 -32.54 -16.90 20.34
N ASP A 63 -31.23 -16.99 20.58
CA ASP A 63 -30.61 -16.37 21.75
C ASP A 63 -30.03 -14.98 21.41
N HIS A 64 -30.47 -13.97 22.15
CA HIS A 64 -29.94 -12.61 22.11
C HIS A 64 -28.44 -12.50 22.42
N GLU A 65 -27.85 -13.47 23.14
CA GLU A 65 -26.41 -13.46 23.47
C GLU A 65 -25.50 -13.86 22.30
N HIS A 66 -26.04 -14.39 21.19
CA HIS A 66 -25.24 -14.87 20.06
C HIS A 66 -24.25 -13.83 19.52
N VAL A 67 -24.63 -12.55 19.48
CA VAL A 67 -23.76 -11.48 18.98
C VAL A 67 -22.55 -11.27 19.88
N LEU A 68 -22.74 -11.34 21.20
CA LEU A 68 -21.66 -11.26 22.17
C LEU A 68 -20.72 -12.48 22.04
N VAL A 69 -21.29 -13.67 21.86
CA VAL A 69 -20.53 -14.90 21.61
C VAL A 69 -19.69 -14.77 20.35
N LEU A 70 -20.28 -14.36 19.22
CA LEU A 70 -19.57 -14.22 17.95
C LEU A 70 -18.48 -13.13 17.98
N SER A 71 -18.77 -12.00 18.65
CA SER A 71 -17.76 -10.95 18.88
C SER A 71 -16.59 -11.49 19.72
N GLY A 72 -16.87 -12.30 20.75
CA GLY A 72 -15.87 -13.01 21.54
C GLY A 72 -15.04 -14.00 20.71
N LEU A 73 -15.72 -14.85 19.92
CA LEU A 73 -15.09 -15.82 19.01
C LEU A 73 -14.18 -15.14 18.00
N TRP A 74 -14.60 -14.00 17.43
CA TRP A 74 -13.78 -13.22 16.52
C TRP A 74 -12.53 -12.67 17.21
N ASN A 75 -12.65 -12.12 18.42
CA ASN A 75 -11.48 -11.64 19.17
C ASN A 75 -10.49 -12.79 19.45
N ILE A 76 -10.98 -13.99 19.78
CA ILE A 76 -10.14 -15.19 19.96
C ILE A 76 -9.48 -15.57 18.64
N ALA A 77 -10.23 -15.66 17.54
CA ALA A 77 -9.71 -16.00 16.22
C ALA A 77 -8.62 -15.01 15.74
N MET A 78 -8.70 -13.73 16.12
CA MET A 78 -7.68 -12.73 15.79
C MET A 78 -6.45 -12.80 16.68
N THR A 79 -6.60 -13.16 17.94
CA THR A 79 -5.48 -13.27 18.89
C THR A 79 -4.75 -14.61 18.78
N GLN A 80 -5.47 -15.67 18.42
CA GLN A 80 -4.99 -17.04 18.33
C GLN A 80 -5.49 -17.71 17.03
N PRO A 81 -5.13 -17.17 15.85
CA PRO A 81 -5.61 -17.68 14.56
C PRO A 81 -5.13 -19.10 14.24
N ASP A 82 -4.04 -19.54 14.90
CA ASP A 82 -3.43 -20.85 14.68
C ASP A 82 -3.92 -21.90 15.68
N ASP A 83 -4.78 -21.54 16.63
CA ASP A 83 -5.34 -22.47 17.62
C ASP A 83 -6.37 -23.41 16.96
N PRO A 84 -6.15 -24.75 16.99
CA PRO A 84 -7.05 -25.70 16.39
C PRO A 84 -8.32 -25.98 17.21
N GLU A 85 -8.48 -25.48 18.45
CA GLU A 85 -9.61 -25.84 19.31
C GLU A 85 -10.95 -25.63 18.60
N PHE A 86 -11.33 -24.40 18.25
CA PHE A 86 -12.62 -24.16 17.60
C PHE A 86 -12.73 -24.71 16.17
N PRO A 87 -11.69 -24.61 15.30
CA PRO A 87 -11.68 -25.31 14.02
C PRO A 87 -11.96 -26.82 14.17
N SER A 88 -11.38 -27.47 15.18
CA SER A 88 -11.58 -28.90 15.43
C SER A 88 -13.01 -29.24 15.84
N LEU A 89 -13.71 -28.32 16.52
CA LEU A 89 -15.05 -28.50 17.09
C LEU A 89 -16.21 -28.10 16.15
N GLY A 90 -15.94 -27.70 14.91
CA GLY A 90 -16.98 -27.44 13.91
C GLY A 90 -17.42 -25.99 13.80
N ILE A 91 -16.59 -25.03 14.23
CA ILE A 91 -16.90 -23.59 14.12
C ILE A 91 -17.23 -23.16 12.69
N PHE A 92 -16.58 -23.72 11.66
CA PHE A 92 -16.83 -23.35 10.26
C PHE A 92 -18.25 -23.70 9.80
N ASN A 93 -18.76 -24.89 10.16
CA ASN A 93 -20.15 -25.30 9.88
C ASN A 93 -21.15 -24.34 10.56
N CYS A 94 -20.87 -23.97 11.81
CA CYS A 94 -21.69 -23.01 12.56
C CYS A 94 -21.71 -21.64 11.86
N MET A 95 -20.54 -21.08 11.54
CA MET A 95 -20.45 -19.77 10.88
C MET A 95 -21.11 -19.77 9.49
N ALA A 96 -20.91 -20.80 8.69
CA ALA A 96 -21.57 -20.94 7.38
C ALA A 96 -23.10 -20.96 7.52
N SER A 97 -23.61 -21.72 8.49
CA SER A 97 -25.06 -21.83 8.74
C SER A 97 -25.67 -20.52 9.25
N LEU A 98 -24.95 -19.78 10.11
CA LEU A 98 -25.39 -18.47 10.62
C LEU A 98 -25.44 -17.42 9.50
N ILE A 99 -24.46 -17.39 8.61
CA ILE A 99 -24.50 -16.51 7.43
C ILE A 99 -25.70 -16.88 6.55
N GLN A 100 -25.89 -18.17 6.27
CA GLN A 100 -26.99 -18.64 5.43
C GLN A 100 -28.35 -18.28 6.03
N ARG A 101 -28.51 -18.44 7.35
CA ARG A 101 -29.73 -18.06 8.06
C ARG A 101 -29.97 -16.56 7.96
N GLY A 102 -28.95 -15.73 8.17
CA GLY A 102 -29.05 -14.28 8.02
C GLY A 102 -29.44 -13.82 6.61
N LEU A 103 -29.08 -14.60 5.58
CA LEU A 103 -29.42 -14.30 4.19
C LEU A 103 -30.84 -14.72 3.79
N ILE A 104 -31.39 -15.77 4.42
CA ILE A 104 -32.70 -16.34 4.07
C ILE A 104 -33.82 -15.80 4.98
N ASP A 105 -33.56 -15.74 6.29
CA ASP A 105 -34.56 -15.42 7.31
C ASP A 105 -34.43 -13.95 7.73
N ARG A 106 -35.15 -13.08 7.01
CA ARG A 106 -35.14 -11.64 7.24
C ARG A 106 -35.72 -11.27 8.61
N ASP A 107 -36.73 -12.00 9.09
CA ASP A 107 -37.36 -11.73 10.38
C ASP A 107 -36.42 -12.08 11.53
N TRP A 108 -35.63 -13.15 11.38
CA TRP A 108 -34.56 -13.47 12.31
C TRP A 108 -33.43 -12.43 12.25
N LEU A 109 -33.00 -12.02 11.07
CA LEU A 109 -31.90 -11.05 10.89
C LEU A 109 -32.22 -9.69 11.55
N LEU A 110 -33.46 -9.21 11.40
CA LEU A 110 -33.90 -7.93 11.94
C LEU A 110 -34.28 -7.97 13.43
N ARG A 111 -34.22 -9.16 14.06
CA ARG A 111 -34.49 -9.32 15.48
C ARG A 111 -33.25 -8.97 16.31
N ASP A 112 -33.47 -8.21 17.39
CA ASP A 112 -32.46 -7.82 18.36
C ASP A 112 -31.18 -7.27 17.69
N GLN A 113 -30.05 -7.96 17.86
CA GLN A 113 -28.76 -7.61 17.27
C GLN A 113 -28.31 -8.64 16.20
N ASN A 114 -29.21 -9.47 15.67
CA ASN A 114 -28.81 -10.51 14.71
C ASN A 114 -28.21 -9.96 13.41
N LEU A 115 -28.47 -8.69 13.09
CA LEU A 115 -27.89 -7.99 11.94
C LEU A 115 -26.35 -8.01 11.92
N TYR A 116 -25.70 -8.12 13.09
CA TYR A 116 -24.24 -8.19 13.21
C TYR A 116 -23.67 -9.60 12.97
N ILE A 117 -24.51 -10.64 13.02
CA ILE A 117 -24.05 -12.04 13.01
C ILE A 117 -23.33 -12.41 11.71
N PRO A 118 -23.87 -12.14 10.50
CA PRO A 118 -23.19 -12.49 9.25
C PRO A 118 -21.80 -11.84 9.12
N TYR A 119 -21.65 -10.60 9.59
CA TYR A 119 -20.38 -9.90 9.64
C TYR A 119 -19.35 -10.63 10.51
N TYR A 120 -19.68 -10.93 11.76
CA TYR A 120 -18.76 -11.61 12.67
C TYR A 120 -18.45 -13.03 12.19
N ALA A 121 -19.45 -13.76 11.69
CA ALA A 121 -19.28 -15.12 11.20
C ALA A 121 -18.28 -15.20 10.04
N ALA A 122 -18.42 -14.32 9.04
CA ALA A 122 -17.48 -14.24 7.92
C ALA A 122 -16.08 -13.81 8.40
N HIS A 123 -16.00 -12.91 9.38
CA HIS A 123 -14.73 -12.51 9.98
C HIS A 123 -14.02 -13.66 10.70
N VAL A 124 -14.75 -14.48 11.46
CA VAL A 124 -14.21 -15.67 12.15
C VAL A 124 -13.64 -16.64 11.12
N ILE A 125 -14.39 -16.94 10.06
CA ILE A 125 -13.91 -17.81 8.96
C ILE A 125 -12.60 -17.26 8.40
N GLY A 126 -12.59 -16.01 7.94
CA GLY A 126 -11.40 -15.40 7.35
C GLY A 126 -10.22 -15.26 8.32
N SER A 127 -10.45 -15.30 9.63
CA SER A 127 -9.39 -15.19 10.63
C SER A 127 -8.65 -16.51 10.85
N TYR A 128 -9.38 -17.62 10.96
CA TYR A 128 -8.76 -18.93 11.09
C TYR A 128 -8.11 -19.41 9.79
N THR A 129 -8.65 -19.02 8.63
CA THR A 129 -8.11 -19.49 7.34
C THR A 129 -6.90 -18.71 6.83
N MET A 130 -6.39 -17.72 7.57
CA MET A 130 -5.37 -16.81 7.04
C MET A 130 -3.93 -17.35 7.04
N ASN A 131 -3.61 -18.27 7.97
CA ASN A 131 -2.24 -18.74 8.19
C ASN A 131 -2.05 -20.23 7.93
N LYS A 132 -3.09 -21.05 8.18
CA LYS A 132 -3.02 -22.53 8.13
C LYS A 132 -3.87 -23.10 7.01
N VAL A 133 -3.22 -23.85 6.12
CA VAL A 133 -3.87 -24.53 5.00
C VAL A 133 -4.88 -25.57 5.48
N GLU A 134 -4.60 -26.28 6.58
CA GLU A 134 -5.50 -27.30 7.13
C GLU A 134 -6.83 -26.70 7.61
N PHE A 135 -6.80 -25.45 8.10
CA PHE A 135 -8.00 -24.73 8.50
C PHE A 135 -8.79 -24.23 7.29
N ALA A 136 -8.09 -23.80 6.24
CA ALA A 136 -8.72 -23.44 4.96
C ALA A 136 -9.42 -24.65 4.33
N GLU A 137 -8.76 -25.82 4.27
CA GLU A 137 -9.34 -27.08 3.77
C GLU A 137 -10.59 -27.45 4.56
N LYS A 138 -10.49 -27.47 5.89
CA LYS A 138 -11.63 -27.77 6.74
C LYS A 138 -12.79 -26.79 6.57
N ALA A 139 -12.50 -25.50 6.36
CA ALA A 139 -13.52 -24.49 6.10
C ALA A 139 -14.24 -24.75 4.76
N VAL A 140 -13.50 -25.09 3.70
CA VAL A 140 -14.06 -25.46 2.40
C VAL A 140 -14.95 -26.70 2.51
N ASP A 141 -14.49 -27.74 3.20
CA ASP A 141 -15.26 -28.97 3.45
C ASP A 141 -16.53 -28.70 4.26
N SER A 142 -16.51 -27.67 5.10
CA SER A 142 -17.65 -27.19 5.89
C SER A 142 -18.65 -26.33 5.09
N GLY A 143 -18.44 -26.16 3.78
CA GLY A 143 -19.38 -25.45 2.91
C GLY A 143 -19.42 -23.94 3.09
N VAL A 144 -18.31 -23.31 3.50
CA VAL A 144 -18.28 -21.85 3.73
C VAL A 144 -18.35 -21.00 2.44
N ILE A 145 -17.95 -21.54 1.28
CA ILE A 145 -17.81 -20.74 0.04
C ILE A 145 -19.17 -20.18 -0.44
N PRO A 146 -20.26 -20.98 -0.60
CA PRO A 146 -21.53 -20.44 -1.08
C PRO A 146 -22.09 -19.27 -0.24
N PRO A 147 -22.20 -19.34 1.11
CA PRO A 147 -22.70 -18.21 1.89
C PRO A 147 -21.75 -16.99 1.85
N LEU A 148 -20.43 -17.20 1.75
CA LEU A 148 -19.48 -16.10 1.54
C LEU A 148 -19.66 -15.42 0.18
N MET A 149 -19.92 -16.19 -0.89
CA MET A 149 -20.22 -15.66 -2.21
C MET A 149 -21.48 -14.79 -2.20
N GLU A 150 -22.51 -15.17 -1.44
CA GLU A 150 -23.73 -14.39 -1.30
C GLU A 150 -23.50 -13.04 -0.60
N LEU A 151 -22.68 -13.02 0.45
CA LEU A 151 -22.26 -11.75 1.06
C LEU A 151 -21.42 -10.91 0.09
N PHE A 152 -20.53 -11.55 -0.67
CA PHE A 152 -19.67 -10.88 -1.65
C PHE A 152 -20.46 -10.24 -2.80
N ARG A 153 -21.54 -10.88 -3.26
CA ARG A 153 -22.54 -10.32 -4.21
C ARG A 153 -23.26 -9.07 -3.69
N GLY A 154 -23.09 -8.72 -2.42
CA GLY A 154 -23.70 -7.52 -1.84
C GLY A 154 -25.16 -7.73 -1.42
N LYS A 155 -25.57 -8.97 -1.08
CA LYS A 155 -26.93 -9.23 -0.54
C LYS A 155 -27.21 -8.50 0.78
N MET A 156 -26.19 -7.99 1.46
CA MET A 156 -26.31 -7.16 2.66
C MET A 156 -25.75 -5.75 2.40
N SER A 157 -24.58 -5.42 2.96
CA SER A 157 -23.94 -4.13 2.76
C SER A 157 -22.46 -4.26 2.43
N TRP A 158 -21.82 -3.12 2.13
CA TRP A 158 -20.38 -3.03 1.90
C TRP A 158 -19.54 -3.53 3.10
N VAL A 159 -20.11 -3.51 4.31
CA VAL A 159 -19.48 -4.02 5.54
C VAL A 159 -19.32 -5.55 5.49
N GLU A 160 -20.33 -6.25 4.99
CA GLU A 160 -20.28 -7.70 4.82
C GLU A 160 -19.45 -8.11 3.59
N GLN A 161 -19.52 -7.34 2.49
CA GLN A 161 -18.67 -7.56 1.32
C GLN A 161 -17.18 -7.50 1.69
N ARG A 162 -16.80 -6.55 2.54
CA ARG A 162 -15.43 -6.39 3.07
C ARG A 162 -14.90 -7.67 3.69
N VAL A 163 -15.69 -8.34 4.50
CA VAL A 163 -15.24 -9.52 5.26
C VAL A 163 -15.32 -10.79 4.42
N ALA A 164 -16.30 -10.84 3.51
CA ALA A 164 -16.45 -11.90 2.54
C ALA A 164 -15.26 -11.96 1.57
N VAL A 165 -14.89 -10.82 0.97
CA VAL A 165 -13.74 -10.76 0.04
C VAL A 165 -12.42 -11.15 0.72
N ARG A 166 -12.25 -10.78 1.99
CA ARG A 166 -11.08 -11.19 2.79
C ARG A 166 -11.04 -12.71 2.97
N ALA A 167 -12.15 -13.30 3.42
CA ALA A 167 -12.23 -14.74 3.66
C ALA A 167 -12.02 -15.55 2.37
N LEU A 168 -12.67 -15.14 1.27
CA LEU A 168 -12.49 -15.74 -0.05
C LEU A 168 -11.05 -15.59 -0.55
N GLY A 169 -10.40 -14.45 -0.31
CA GLY A 169 -8.99 -14.22 -0.61
C GLY A 169 -8.07 -15.23 0.07
N HIS A 170 -8.24 -15.46 1.38
CA HIS A 170 -7.44 -16.45 2.09
C HIS A 170 -7.68 -17.87 1.57
N LEU A 171 -8.93 -18.24 1.29
CA LEU A 171 -9.26 -19.54 0.68
C LEU A 171 -8.68 -19.71 -0.73
N ALA A 172 -8.61 -18.64 -1.54
CA ALA A 172 -8.02 -18.67 -2.88
C ALA A 172 -6.49 -18.71 -2.84
N SER A 173 -5.88 -18.34 -1.71
CA SER A 173 -4.42 -18.21 -1.62
C SER A 173 -3.69 -19.56 -1.60
N TYR A 174 -4.33 -20.62 -1.10
CA TYR A 174 -3.73 -21.96 -1.02
C TYR A 174 -4.03 -22.81 -2.25
N GLU A 175 -3.05 -23.58 -2.71
CA GLU A 175 -3.22 -24.50 -3.85
C GLU A 175 -4.32 -25.55 -3.61
N SER A 176 -4.43 -26.09 -2.40
CA SER A 176 -5.39 -27.17 -2.10
C SER A 176 -6.85 -26.72 -2.08
N THR A 177 -7.11 -25.46 -1.72
CA THR A 177 -8.47 -24.90 -1.67
C THR A 177 -8.84 -24.07 -2.89
N PHE A 178 -7.85 -23.69 -3.72
CA PHE A 178 -8.07 -22.82 -4.87
C PHE A 178 -9.13 -23.37 -5.84
N GLU A 179 -9.06 -24.65 -6.21
CA GLU A 179 -10.01 -25.23 -7.17
C GLU A 179 -11.46 -25.19 -6.68
N SER A 180 -11.70 -25.24 -5.37
CA SER A 180 -13.05 -25.09 -4.81
C SER A 180 -13.57 -23.65 -4.94
N VAL A 181 -12.69 -22.65 -4.80
CA VAL A 181 -13.03 -21.24 -5.02
C VAL A 181 -13.18 -20.94 -6.52
N ALA A 182 -12.32 -21.51 -7.35
CA ALA A 182 -12.29 -21.33 -8.81
C ALA A 182 -13.54 -21.90 -9.51
N LYS A 183 -14.36 -22.70 -8.84
CA LYS A 183 -15.72 -23.06 -9.32
C LYS A 183 -16.59 -21.83 -9.60
N TYR A 184 -16.30 -20.71 -8.95
CA TYR A 184 -16.98 -19.42 -9.12
C TYR A 184 -16.12 -18.40 -9.89
N GLU A 185 -15.06 -18.82 -10.59
CA GLU A 185 -14.00 -17.95 -11.13
C GLU A 185 -14.52 -16.70 -11.86
N GLU A 186 -15.31 -16.86 -12.92
CA GLU A 186 -15.74 -15.73 -13.75
C GLU A 186 -16.56 -14.71 -12.96
N GLU A 187 -17.54 -15.19 -12.20
CA GLU A 187 -18.37 -14.33 -11.34
C GLU A 187 -17.52 -13.64 -10.26
N LEU A 188 -16.65 -14.40 -9.58
CA LEU A 188 -15.83 -13.91 -8.48
C LEU A 188 -14.83 -12.85 -8.94
N VAL A 189 -14.19 -13.06 -10.10
CA VAL A 189 -13.24 -12.11 -10.67
C VAL A 189 -13.95 -10.81 -11.07
N ASN A 190 -15.11 -10.90 -11.72
CA ASN A 190 -15.90 -9.72 -12.07
C ASN A 190 -16.33 -8.93 -10.83
N LEU A 191 -16.88 -9.61 -9.82
CA LEU A 191 -17.26 -8.97 -8.55
C LEU A 191 -16.06 -8.32 -7.84
N ALA A 192 -14.88 -8.94 -7.89
CA ALA A 192 -13.67 -8.37 -7.28
C ALA A 192 -13.16 -7.15 -8.05
N MET A 193 -13.22 -7.16 -9.38
CA MET A 193 -12.90 -6.00 -10.22
C MET A 193 -13.86 -4.84 -9.96
N ASP A 194 -15.17 -5.13 -9.91
CA ASP A 194 -16.21 -4.16 -9.63
C ASP A 194 -16.06 -3.57 -8.22
N LEU A 195 -15.83 -4.41 -7.22
CA LEU A 195 -15.66 -3.97 -5.84
C LEU A 195 -14.38 -3.14 -5.67
N ALA A 196 -13.26 -3.55 -6.29
CA ALA A 196 -12.02 -2.78 -6.25
C ALA A 196 -12.19 -1.38 -6.85
N SER A 197 -12.96 -1.26 -7.93
CA SER A 197 -13.18 -0.02 -8.67
C SER A 197 -14.19 0.91 -7.99
N ASN A 198 -15.24 0.35 -7.38
CA ASN A 198 -16.39 1.13 -6.90
C ASN A 198 -16.49 1.27 -5.38
N CYS A 199 -15.77 0.48 -4.58
CA CYS A 199 -15.96 0.47 -3.12
C CYS A 199 -15.77 1.84 -2.45
N LEU A 200 -14.84 2.67 -2.93
CA LEU A 200 -14.60 4.00 -2.36
C LEU A 200 -15.81 4.92 -2.58
N GLU A 201 -16.42 4.84 -3.76
CA GLU A 201 -17.63 5.61 -4.09
C GLU A 201 -18.82 5.12 -3.26
N VAL A 202 -19.01 3.81 -3.16
CA VAL A 202 -20.08 3.19 -2.35
C VAL A 202 -19.98 3.61 -0.88
N VAL A 203 -18.79 3.50 -0.27
CA VAL A 203 -18.60 3.88 1.13
C VAL A 203 -18.76 5.39 1.33
N TYR A 204 -18.32 6.20 0.37
CA TYR A 204 -18.50 7.64 0.45
C TYR A 204 -19.98 8.02 0.38
N VAL A 205 -20.68 7.62 -0.67
CA VAL A 205 -22.08 7.99 -0.91
C VAL A 205 -23.00 7.47 0.19
N ASN A 206 -22.80 6.23 0.63
CA ASN A 206 -23.71 5.59 1.59
C ASN A 206 -23.35 5.87 3.06
N TYR A 207 -22.16 6.41 3.35
CA TYR A 207 -21.73 6.60 4.73
C TYR A 207 -20.98 7.92 4.96
N VAL A 208 -19.79 8.10 4.40
CA VAL A 208 -18.91 9.24 4.75
C VAL A 208 -19.50 10.59 4.32
N GLY A 209 -20.06 10.66 3.12
CA GLY A 209 -20.73 11.84 2.55
C GLY A 209 -22.13 12.11 3.14
N VAL A 210 -22.68 11.17 3.92
CA VAL A 210 -23.97 11.35 4.60
C VAL A 210 -23.78 12.24 5.83
N LYS A 211 -24.11 13.54 5.69
CA LYS A 211 -23.99 14.54 6.75
C LYS A 211 -24.98 14.33 7.90
N ASP A 212 -26.19 13.87 7.58
CA ASP A 212 -27.23 13.61 8.57
C ASP A 212 -27.00 12.26 9.25
N LYS A 213 -26.60 12.29 10.53
CA LYS A 213 -26.31 11.07 11.30
C LYS A 213 -27.51 10.13 11.39
N SER A 214 -28.74 10.66 11.38
CA SER A 214 -29.95 9.82 11.46
C SER A 214 -30.16 8.93 10.23
N LYS A 215 -29.52 9.27 9.10
CA LYS A 215 -29.56 8.50 7.86
C LYS A 215 -28.45 7.44 7.77
N ARG A 216 -27.47 7.45 8.69
CA ARG A 216 -26.47 6.39 8.77
C ARG A 216 -27.07 5.19 9.50
N LEU A 217 -26.80 3.99 8.99
CA LEU A 217 -27.24 2.77 9.66
C LEU A 217 -26.49 2.62 10.99
N ASN A 218 -27.23 2.56 12.11
CA ASN A 218 -26.65 2.49 13.45
C ASN A 218 -25.64 1.33 13.59
N TYR A 219 -25.95 0.16 13.00
CA TYR A 219 -25.06 -0.98 13.08
C TYR A 219 -23.71 -0.79 12.37
N HIS A 220 -23.66 0.06 11.33
CA HIS A 220 -22.38 0.45 10.71
C HIS A 220 -21.56 1.31 11.68
N CYS A 221 -22.19 2.31 12.31
CA CYS A 221 -21.53 3.15 13.32
C CYS A 221 -20.98 2.32 14.49
N ASP A 222 -21.79 1.39 14.99
CA ASP A 222 -21.44 0.50 16.11
C ASP A 222 -20.32 -0.47 15.75
N LEU A 223 -20.31 -1.02 14.53
CA LEU A 223 -19.21 -1.87 14.05
C LEU A 223 -17.89 -1.11 13.89
N LEU A 224 -17.95 0.14 13.43
CA LEU A 224 -16.76 0.96 13.17
C LEU A 224 -16.10 1.47 14.46
N THR A 225 -16.90 1.83 15.46
CA THR A 225 -16.41 2.58 16.64
C THR A 225 -16.92 2.09 17.99
N ARG A 226 -17.85 1.13 18.00
CA ARG A 226 -18.59 0.71 19.21
C ARG A 226 -19.26 1.88 19.94
N GLY A 227 -19.70 2.90 19.18
CA GLY A 227 -20.35 4.10 19.70
C GLY A 227 -19.42 5.15 20.32
N VAL A 228 -18.10 5.04 20.12
CA VAL A 228 -17.10 5.93 20.74
C VAL A 228 -16.44 6.86 19.71
N GLY A 229 -16.14 8.11 20.07
CA GLY A 229 -15.25 8.97 19.27
C GLY A 229 -15.92 9.85 18.20
N GLY A 230 -17.25 9.83 18.10
CA GLY A 230 -18.01 10.76 17.27
C GLY A 230 -17.80 10.60 15.76
N MET A 231 -18.35 11.55 14.99
CA MET A 231 -18.44 11.45 13.52
C MET A 231 -17.08 11.45 12.82
N GLU A 232 -16.09 12.17 13.36
CA GLU A 232 -14.73 12.20 12.79
C GLU A 232 -14.04 10.83 12.89
N MET A 233 -14.13 10.17 14.05
CA MET A 233 -13.57 8.83 14.24
C MET A 233 -14.31 7.79 13.39
N GLU A 234 -15.64 7.88 13.31
CA GLU A 234 -16.47 7.05 12.42
C GLU A 234 -16.02 7.18 10.96
N ASN A 235 -15.84 8.41 10.47
CA ASN A 235 -15.39 8.68 9.10
C ASN A 235 -13.97 8.15 8.84
N ARG A 236 -13.05 8.34 9.78
CA ARG A 236 -11.68 7.80 9.68
C ARG A 236 -11.67 6.27 9.61
N LYS A 237 -12.50 5.61 10.42
CA LYS A 237 -12.63 4.14 10.38
C LYS A 237 -13.26 3.66 9.08
N ALA A 238 -14.25 4.39 8.55
CA ALA A 238 -14.83 4.09 7.26
C ALA A 238 -13.82 4.24 6.11
N GLU A 239 -12.93 5.25 6.17
CA GLU A 239 -11.82 5.40 5.23
C GLU A 239 -10.85 4.21 5.28
N GLU A 240 -10.44 3.79 6.49
CA GLU A 240 -9.61 2.60 6.67
C GLU A 240 -10.28 1.34 6.08
N TRP A 241 -11.58 1.17 6.30
CA TRP A 241 -12.32 0.01 5.80
C TRP A 241 -12.51 0.05 4.28
N ALA A 242 -12.76 1.21 3.70
CA ALA A 242 -12.83 1.38 2.24
C ALA A 242 -11.49 1.01 1.59
N SER A 243 -10.37 1.45 2.18
CA SER A 243 -9.03 1.06 1.74
C SER A 243 -8.80 -0.46 1.83
N GLN A 244 -9.25 -1.09 2.93
CA GLN A 244 -9.17 -2.54 3.11
C GLN A 244 -9.96 -3.29 2.04
N ILE A 245 -11.18 -2.84 1.71
CA ILE A 245 -12.03 -3.46 0.68
C ILE A 245 -11.31 -3.45 -0.66
N GLN A 246 -10.80 -2.30 -1.09
CA GLN A 246 -10.06 -2.20 -2.35
C GLN A 246 -8.84 -3.13 -2.35
N CYS A 247 -8.05 -3.10 -1.28
CA CYS A 247 -6.83 -3.91 -1.19
C CYS A 247 -7.11 -5.42 -1.14
N TRP A 248 -8.15 -5.86 -0.42
CA TRP A 248 -8.51 -7.28 -0.33
C TRP A 248 -9.14 -7.79 -1.62
N SER A 249 -9.86 -6.94 -2.34
CA SER A 249 -10.35 -7.25 -3.70
C SER A 249 -9.17 -7.45 -4.66
N LEU A 250 -8.18 -6.56 -4.63
CA LEU A 250 -6.95 -6.71 -5.42
C LEU A 250 -6.12 -7.94 -5.00
N TYR A 251 -6.09 -8.27 -3.71
CA TYR A 251 -5.45 -9.49 -3.22
C TYR A 251 -6.12 -10.75 -3.77
N LEU A 252 -7.45 -10.81 -3.77
CA LEU A 252 -8.19 -11.91 -4.37
C LEU A 252 -7.89 -12.05 -5.87
N LEU A 253 -7.87 -10.93 -6.62
CA LEU A 253 -7.48 -10.92 -8.03
C LEU A 253 -6.03 -11.41 -8.23
N ASN A 254 -5.10 -11.02 -7.35
CA ASN A 254 -3.72 -11.51 -7.39
C ASN A 254 -3.64 -13.02 -7.23
N CYS A 255 -4.46 -13.64 -6.37
CA CYS A 255 -4.50 -15.11 -6.22
C CYS A 255 -4.83 -15.82 -7.54
N PHE A 256 -5.75 -15.26 -8.34
CA PHE A 256 -6.08 -15.78 -9.67
C PHE A 256 -4.99 -15.47 -10.71
N ALA A 257 -4.47 -14.23 -10.71
CA ALA A 257 -3.47 -13.79 -11.67
C ALA A 257 -2.15 -14.56 -11.56
N ILE A 258 -1.69 -14.87 -10.35
CA ILE A 258 -0.46 -15.67 -10.12
C ILE A 258 -0.59 -17.09 -10.70
N LYS A 259 -1.82 -17.61 -10.73
CA LYS A 259 -2.14 -18.93 -11.29
C LYS A 259 -2.50 -18.87 -12.78
N GLU A 260 -2.27 -17.73 -13.43
CA GLU A 260 -2.58 -17.47 -14.84
C GLU A 260 -4.08 -17.66 -15.19
N ARG A 261 -4.97 -17.48 -14.19
CA ARG A 261 -6.43 -17.59 -14.33
C ARG A 261 -7.05 -16.23 -14.60
N SER A 262 -8.11 -16.19 -15.42
CA SER A 262 -8.86 -14.97 -15.77
C SER A 262 -8.03 -13.74 -16.20
N ILE A 263 -6.85 -13.95 -16.78
CA ILE A 263 -5.95 -12.86 -17.20
C ILE A 263 -6.62 -11.93 -18.21
N ASN A 264 -7.44 -12.47 -19.11
CA ASN A 264 -8.15 -11.66 -20.12
C ASN A 264 -9.12 -10.66 -19.48
N LEU A 265 -9.89 -11.08 -18.47
CA LEU A 265 -10.85 -10.23 -17.76
C LEU A 265 -10.10 -9.10 -17.01
N MET A 266 -9.06 -9.47 -16.24
CA MET A 266 -8.25 -8.49 -15.50
C MET A 266 -7.44 -7.54 -16.39
N CYS A 267 -7.31 -7.84 -17.69
CA CYS A 267 -6.64 -6.98 -18.67
C CYS A 267 -7.62 -6.19 -19.55
N GLU A 268 -8.91 -6.14 -19.18
CA GLU A 268 -9.86 -5.25 -19.83
C GLU A 268 -9.45 -3.79 -19.70
N LYS A 269 -9.69 -3.02 -20.75
CA LYS A 269 -9.15 -1.67 -20.89
C LYS A 269 -9.63 -0.73 -19.78
N GLU A 270 -10.92 -0.76 -19.46
CA GLU A 270 -11.50 0.10 -18.43
C GLU A 270 -10.96 -0.27 -17.04
N PHE A 271 -10.90 -1.57 -16.71
CA PHE A 271 -10.34 -1.99 -15.44
C PHE A 271 -8.86 -1.64 -15.30
N LEU A 272 -8.04 -1.80 -16.35
CA LEU A 272 -6.63 -1.41 -16.30
C LEU A 272 -6.43 0.10 -16.03
N LYS A 273 -7.33 0.93 -16.56
CA LYS A 273 -7.34 2.38 -16.31
C LYS A 273 -7.63 2.68 -14.85
N ASP A 274 -8.63 2.04 -14.26
CA ASP A 274 -8.92 2.19 -12.82
C ASP A 274 -7.78 1.64 -11.97
N LEU A 275 -7.29 0.44 -12.31
CA LEU A 275 -6.24 -0.27 -11.60
C LEU A 275 -4.96 0.56 -11.46
N CYS A 276 -4.52 1.24 -12.52
CA CYS A 276 -3.30 2.07 -12.44
C CYS A 276 -3.48 3.32 -11.57
N ALA A 277 -4.71 3.72 -11.26
CA ALA A 277 -5.03 4.81 -10.34
C ALA A 277 -5.21 4.34 -8.89
N MET A 278 -5.44 3.04 -8.63
CA MET A 278 -5.63 2.47 -7.30
C MET A 278 -4.31 2.51 -6.50
N TRP A 279 -4.25 3.44 -5.56
CA TRP A 279 -3.07 3.66 -4.71
C TRP A 279 -3.39 3.25 -3.28
N GLY A 280 -2.70 2.22 -2.80
CA GLY A 280 -2.84 1.72 -1.42
C GLY A 280 -2.07 2.55 -0.38
N GLY A 281 -1.33 3.57 -0.82
CA GLY A 281 -0.45 4.38 0.02
C GLY A 281 -1.15 5.11 1.17
N LEU A 282 -0.34 5.64 2.09
CA LEU A 282 -0.65 6.31 3.37
C LEU A 282 -1.55 5.55 4.36
N VAL A 283 -2.67 4.99 3.92
CA VAL A 283 -3.62 4.24 4.76
C VAL A 283 -3.19 2.78 4.88
N ASN A 284 -2.65 2.17 3.81
CA ASN A 284 -2.26 0.75 3.78
C ASN A 284 -0.86 0.51 3.16
N HIS A 285 0.18 0.84 3.93
CA HIS A 285 1.58 0.76 3.50
C HIS A 285 2.11 -0.66 3.24
N SER A 286 1.37 -1.73 3.59
CA SER A 286 1.75 -3.11 3.26
C SER A 286 1.20 -3.59 1.92
N SER A 287 0.31 -2.84 1.28
CA SER A 287 -0.31 -3.20 0.01
C SER A 287 0.35 -2.48 -1.17
N ALA A 288 0.81 -3.25 -2.15
CA ALA A 288 1.23 -2.74 -3.46
C ALA A 288 0.04 -2.26 -4.33
N ALA A 289 -1.19 -2.43 -3.86
CA ALA A 289 -2.43 -2.04 -4.53
C ALA A 289 -2.41 -2.36 -6.03
N GLY A 290 -2.82 -1.41 -6.88
CA GLY A 290 -3.00 -1.65 -8.31
C GLY A 290 -1.69 -2.01 -9.03
N VAL A 291 -0.57 -1.39 -8.68
CA VAL A 291 0.73 -1.72 -9.30
C VAL A 291 1.17 -3.15 -8.99
N GLY A 292 0.77 -3.69 -7.83
CA GLY A 292 0.98 -5.09 -7.49
C GLY A 292 0.39 -6.04 -8.52
N LEU A 293 -0.90 -5.85 -8.84
CA LEU A 293 -1.59 -6.67 -9.84
C LEU A 293 -1.04 -6.42 -11.24
N ILE A 294 -0.79 -5.16 -11.64
CA ILE A 294 -0.18 -4.82 -12.93
C ILE A 294 1.16 -5.55 -13.12
N ARG A 295 1.99 -5.63 -12.08
CA ARG A 295 3.27 -6.34 -12.12
C ARG A 295 3.06 -7.84 -12.36
N ILE A 296 2.09 -8.46 -11.70
CA ILE A 296 1.76 -9.88 -11.90
C ILE A 296 1.27 -10.11 -13.33
N LEU A 297 0.36 -9.27 -13.82
CA LEU A 297 -0.15 -9.36 -15.20
C LEU A 297 0.98 -9.25 -16.23
N CYS A 298 2.00 -8.41 -16.00
CA CYS A 298 3.18 -8.30 -16.86
C CYS A 298 4.01 -9.60 -16.98
N TYR A 299 3.84 -10.59 -16.11
CA TYR A 299 4.52 -11.88 -16.28
C TYR A 299 3.93 -12.71 -17.41
N THR A 300 2.67 -12.45 -17.78
CA THR A 300 1.99 -13.11 -18.90
C THR A 300 2.15 -12.32 -20.21
N GLU A 301 2.14 -13.02 -21.35
CA GLU A 301 2.21 -12.37 -22.67
C GLU A 301 0.96 -11.52 -22.96
N ILE A 302 -0.22 -12.05 -22.63
CA ILE A 302 -1.51 -11.34 -22.77
C ILE A 302 -1.49 -10.05 -21.96
N GLY A 303 -1.07 -10.12 -20.69
CA GLY A 303 -1.01 -8.94 -19.83
C GLY A 303 -0.05 -7.89 -20.35
N ARG A 304 1.16 -8.26 -20.78
CA ARG A 304 2.10 -7.30 -21.41
C ARG A 304 1.50 -6.65 -22.65
N LYS A 305 0.89 -7.43 -23.54
CA LYS A 305 0.25 -6.92 -24.76
C LYS A 305 -0.80 -5.86 -24.42
N ARG A 306 -1.75 -6.18 -23.53
CA ARG A 306 -2.84 -5.28 -23.13
C ARG A 306 -2.34 -4.04 -22.39
N ILE A 307 -1.40 -4.19 -21.46
CA ILE A 307 -0.80 -3.06 -20.73
C ILE A 307 -0.03 -2.13 -21.67
N SER A 308 0.70 -2.68 -22.65
CA SER A 308 1.44 -1.88 -23.65
C SER A 308 0.53 -1.07 -24.58
N GLU A 309 -0.75 -1.41 -24.66
CA GLU A 309 -1.77 -0.74 -25.48
C GLU A 309 -2.47 0.40 -24.71
N SER A 310 -2.17 0.58 -23.42
CA SER A 310 -2.76 1.61 -22.55
C SER A 310 -1.75 2.71 -22.21
N PRO A 311 -1.76 3.85 -22.92
CA PRO A 311 -0.85 4.97 -22.65
C PRO A 311 -0.92 5.48 -21.21
N GLU A 312 -2.13 5.50 -20.63
CA GLU A 312 -2.38 5.96 -19.25
C GLU A 312 -1.64 5.08 -18.24
N VAL A 313 -1.70 3.75 -18.41
CA VAL A 313 -0.99 2.81 -17.52
C VAL A 313 0.52 3.01 -17.63
N ILE A 314 1.05 3.15 -18.87
CA ILE A 314 2.49 3.38 -19.08
C ILE A 314 2.94 4.70 -18.45
N GLU A 315 2.15 5.77 -18.57
CA GLU A 315 2.44 7.05 -17.93
C GLU A 315 2.47 6.93 -16.39
N LYS A 316 1.49 6.26 -15.79
CA LYS A 316 1.46 6.02 -14.34
C LYS A 316 2.65 5.18 -13.86
N LEU A 317 3.05 4.16 -14.61
CA LEU A 317 4.25 3.38 -14.31
C LEU A 317 5.52 4.23 -14.39
N CYS A 318 5.60 5.15 -15.36
CA CYS A 318 6.70 6.10 -15.47
C CYS A 318 6.74 7.05 -14.27
N ASN A 319 5.62 7.65 -13.89
CA ASN A 319 5.55 8.54 -12.74
C ASN A 319 5.91 7.81 -11.43
N LEU A 320 5.38 6.60 -11.22
CA LEU A 320 5.75 5.77 -10.07
C LEU A 320 7.24 5.46 -10.04
N SER A 321 7.85 5.13 -11.20
CA SER A 321 9.29 4.80 -11.27
C SER A 321 10.20 5.97 -10.90
N ARG A 322 9.74 7.22 -11.06
CA ARG A 322 10.45 8.45 -10.66
C ARG A 322 10.00 9.00 -9.31
N SER A 323 9.04 8.38 -8.64
CA SER A 323 8.54 8.83 -7.33
C SER A 323 9.45 8.38 -6.18
N SER A 324 9.18 8.89 -4.97
CA SER A 324 9.75 8.36 -3.72
C SER A 324 8.85 7.32 -3.03
N ASP A 325 7.90 6.73 -3.75
CA ASP A 325 7.00 5.70 -3.22
C ASP A 325 7.80 4.42 -2.90
N ASP A 326 7.39 3.68 -1.86
CA ASP A 326 8.01 2.41 -1.47
C ASP A 326 7.91 1.37 -2.62
N TRP A 327 6.93 1.53 -3.53
CA TRP A 327 6.71 0.70 -4.71
C TRP A 327 7.42 1.17 -5.99
N GLN A 328 8.33 2.15 -5.90
CA GLN A 328 9.11 2.68 -7.04
C GLN A 328 9.71 1.56 -7.91
N TYR A 329 10.25 0.51 -7.27
CA TYR A 329 10.88 -0.60 -7.98
C TYR A 329 9.91 -1.42 -8.84
N MET A 330 8.62 -1.49 -8.47
CA MET A 330 7.61 -2.23 -9.22
C MET A 330 7.32 -1.52 -10.54
N GLY A 331 7.23 -0.19 -10.52
CA GLY A 331 7.10 0.61 -11.75
C GLY A 331 8.27 0.38 -12.71
N ILE A 332 9.50 0.37 -12.18
CA ILE A 332 10.72 0.05 -12.96
C ILE A 332 10.64 -1.38 -13.52
N ASP A 333 10.24 -2.36 -12.72
CA ASP A 333 10.17 -3.77 -13.12
C ASP A 333 9.14 -3.99 -14.25
N CYS A 334 7.95 -3.40 -14.13
CA CYS A 334 6.91 -3.46 -15.17
C CYS A 334 7.41 -2.88 -16.49
N LEU A 335 7.97 -1.66 -16.48
CA LEU A 335 8.50 -1.03 -17.69
C LEU A 335 9.61 -1.88 -18.33
N ARG A 336 10.46 -2.51 -17.51
CA ARG A 336 11.49 -3.42 -18.01
C ARG A 336 10.92 -4.70 -18.61
N LEU A 337 9.88 -5.29 -18.01
CA LEU A 337 9.21 -6.47 -18.58
C LEU A 337 8.63 -6.16 -19.96
N LEU A 338 7.99 -5.00 -20.11
CA LEU A 338 7.43 -4.54 -21.39
C LEU A 338 8.50 -4.20 -22.44
N LEU A 339 9.65 -3.67 -22.02
CA LEU A 339 10.76 -3.35 -22.93
C LEU A 339 11.55 -4.59 -23.38
N ASN A 340 11.60 -5.63 -22.55
CA ASN A 340 12.32 -6.87 -22.87
C ASN A 340 11.51 -7.80 -23.79
N ASP A 341 10.20 -7.59 -23.92
CA ASP A 341 9.34 -8.31 -24.85
C ASP A 341 9.32 -7.60 -26.20
N ALA A 342 9.65 -8.33 -27.27
CA ALA A 342 9.77 -7.81 -28.63
C ALA A 342 8.45 -7.22 -29.16
N ASP A 343 7.31 -7.82 -28.80
CA ASP A 343 6.00 -7.43 -29.32
C ASP A 343 5.48 -6.13 -28.69
N THR A 344 5.92 -5.85 -27.46
CA THR A 344 5.50 -4.66 -26.71
C THR A 344 6.54 -3.55 -26.73
N ARG A 345 7.82 -3.87 -26.97
CA ARG A 345 8.94 -2.91 -26.90
C ARG A 345 8.68 -1.67 -27.74
N ASN A 346 8.31 -1.81 -29.01
CA ASN A 346 8.13 -0.67 -29.90
C ASN A 346 6.98 0.26 -29.46
N LYS A 347 5.96 -0.28 -28.76
CA LYS A 347 4.83 0.51 -28.25
C LYS A 347 5.23 1.37 -27.06
N VAL A 348 6.13 0.87 -26.20
CA VAL A 348 6.48 1.52 -24.93
C VAL A 348 7.83 2.23 -24.94
N ILE A 349 8.71 1.93 -25.92
CA ILE A 349 10.11 2.40 -25.94
C ILE A 349 10.22 3.91 -25.84
N HIS A 350 9.34 4.66 -26.50
CA HIS A 350 9.36 6.11 -26.46
C HIS A 350 9.18 6.64 -25.03
N THR A 351 8.05 6.33 -24.38
CA THR A 351 7.71 6.85 -23.06
C THR A 351 8.61 6.27 -21.96
N ALA A 352 8.88 4.95 -22.02
CA ALA A 352 9.68 4.27 -21.01
C ALA A 352 11.15 4.72 -21.03
N THR A 353 11.73 5.00 -22.21
CA THR A 353 13.14 5.43 -22.30
C THR A 353 13.35 6.78 -21.64
N LEU A 354 12.50 7.77 -21.94
CA LEU A 354 12.61 9.12 -21.37
C LEU A 354 12.54 9.12 -19.84
N CYS A 355 11.76 8.20 -19.27
CA CYS A 355 11.60 8.06 -17.84
C CYS A 355 12.76 7.26 -17.19
N LEU A 356 13.09 6.10 -17.75
CA LEU A 356 14.09 5.20 -17.17
C LEU A 356 15.53 5.72 -17.33
N ALA A 357 15.79 6.62 -18.28
CA ALA A 357 17.08 7.28 -18.46
C ALA A 357 17.57 7.96 -17.16
N ASP A 358 16.66 8.58 -16.40
CA ASP A 358 16.99 9.29 -15.16
C ASP A 358 17.37 8.37 -13.99
N LEU A 359 17.07 7.07 -14.12
CA LEU A 359 17.19 6.06 -13.07
C LEU A 359 18.41 5.15 -13.27
N ILE A 360 19.16 5.31 -14.37
CA ILE A 360 20.30 4.45 -14.71
C ILE A 360 21.41 4.49 -13.66
N GLU A 361 21.47 5.51 -12.80
CA GLU A 361 22.51 5.69 -11.80
C GLU A 361 22.19 5.08 -10.42
N ILE A 362 21.00 4.47 -10.27
CA ILE A 362 20.59 3.73 -9.08
C ILE A 362 21.51 2.53 -8.88
N ARG A 363 22.08 2.43 -7.67
CA ARG A 363 22.90 1.27 -7.26
C ARG A 363 22.07 0.18 -6.60
N THR A 364 21.24 0.57 -5.63
CA THR A 364 20.49 -0.36 -4.79
C THR A 364 19.11 0.20 -4.54
N LEU A 365 18.07 -0.61 -4.75
CA LEU A 365 16.67 -0.22 -4.52
C LEU A 365 15.88 -1.48 -4.12
N GLY A 366 15.10 -1.41 -3.03
CA GLY A 366 14.26 -2.54 -2.57
C GLY A 366 15.05 -3.84 -2.35
N GLY A 367 16.27 -3.76 -1.78
CA GLY A 367 17.15 -4.92 -1.59
C GLY A 367 17.84 -5.45 -2.86
N LYS A 368 17.44 -5.00 -4.06
CA LYS A 368 18.06 -5.37 -5.33
C LYS A 368 19.28 -4.49 -5.61
N THR A 369 20.39 -5.10 -6.04
CA THR A 369 21.62 -4.41 -6.46
C THR A 369 21.67 -4.25 -7.99
N SER A 370 22.51 -3.33 -8.47
CA SER A 370 22.77 -3.10 -9.90
C SER A 370 21.53 -2.72 -10.72
N VAL A 371 20.53 -2.11 -10.09
CA VAL A 371 19.25 -1.74 -10.73
C VAL A 371 19.48 -0.85 -11.95
N GLY A 372 20.28 0.21 -11.80
CA GLY A 372 20.57 1.12 -12.91
C GLY A 372 21.37 0.50 -14.06
N GLU A 373 22.17 -0.54 -13.79
CA GLU A 373 22.83 -1.32 -14.85
C GLU A 373 21.83 -2.20 -15.60
N ALA A 374 20.89 -2.80 -14.87
CA ALA A 374 19.83 -3.62 -15.44
C ALA A 374 18.88 -2.80 -16.32
N ILE A 375 18.60 -1.55 -15.93
CA ILE A 375 17.86 -0.57 -16.74
C ILE A 375 18.64 -0.25 -18.02
N ALA A 376 19.91 0.16 -17.88
CA ALA A 376 20.74 0.53 -19.03
C ALA A 376 20.87 -0.61 -20.05
N LYS A 377 21.01 -1.86 -19.58
CA LYS A 377 21.05 -3.04 -20.46
C LYS A 377 19.74 -3.21 -21.24
N THR A 378 18.59 -3.10 -20.58
CA THR A 378 17.26 -3.23 -21.21
C THR A 378 17.03 -2.13 -22.25
N LEU A 379 17.41 -0.88 -21.96
CA LEU A 379 17.25 0.25 -22.89
C LEU A 379 18.18 0.11 -24.10
N LEU A 380 19.46 -0.21 -23.88
CA LEU A 380 20.46 -0.34 -24.94
C LEU A 380 20.41 -1.67 -25.71
N THR A 381 19.42 -2.53 -25.42
CA THR A 381 19.22 -3.78 -26.18
C THR A 381 18.98 -3.44 -27.66
N ASP A 382 19.81 -4.02 -28.51
CA ASP A 382 19.85 -3.84 -29.98
C ASP A 382 20.08 -2.43 -30.50
N PHE A 383 20.35 -1.44 -29.63
CA PHE A 383 20.49 -0.02 -30.00
C PHE A 383 21.48 0.22 -31.16
N ARG A 384 22.63 -0.46 -31.17
CA ARG A 384 23.63 -0.33 -32.25
C ARG A 384 23.14 -0.84 -33.60
N GLN A 385 22.27 -1.85 -33.61
CA GLN A 385 21.74 -2.47 -34.83
C GLN A 385 20.49 -1.73 -35.33
N THR A 386 19.74 -1.10 -34.43
CA THR A 386 18.49 -0.41 -34.72
C THR A 386 18.59 1.11 -34.71
N LYS A 387 19.79 1.69 -34.49
CA LYS A 387 20.01 3.15 -34.44
C LYS A 387 19.36 3.89 -35.61
N SER A 388 19.56 3.42 -36.83
CA SER A 388 18.98 4.02 -38.05
C SER A 388 17.46 3.84 -38.21
N LYS A 389 16.82 3.05 -37.34
CA LYS A 389 15.37 2.76 -37.36
C LYS A 389 14.60 3.53 -36.30
N ILE A 390 15.28 4.27 -35.41
CA ILE A 390 14.62 5.09 -34.38
C ILE A 390 14.12 6.37 -35.05
N VAL A 391 12.80 6.52 -35.13
CA VAL A 391 12.17 7.67 -35.78
C VAL A 391 12.18 8.92 -34.88
N ASP A 392 12.19 8.73 -33.56
CA ASP A 392 12.11 9.82 -32.59
C ASP A 392 13.50 10.31 -32.14
N SER A 393 13.81 11.57 -32.45
CA SER A 393 15.09 12.20 -32.13
C SER A 393 15.34 12.39 -30.63
N ARG A 394 14.29 12.51 -29.81
CA ARG A 394 14.43 12.61 -28.34
C ARG A 394 14.83 11.27 -27.75
N VAL A 395 14.24 10.18 -28.24
CA VAL A 395 14.57 8.82 -27.81
C VAL A 395 15.98 8.45 -28.25
N GLU A 396 16.35 8.77 -29.49
CA GLU A 396 17.71 8.56 -29.98
C GLU A 396 18.74 9.29 -29.10
N ARG A 397 18.53 10.59 -28.84
CA ARG A 397 19.40 11.38 -27.97
C ARG A 397 19.50 10.79 -26.56
N ALA A 398 18.38 10.38 -25.97
CA ALA A 398 18.38 9.76 -24.64
C ALA A 398 19.19 8.45 -24.62
N LEU A 399 19.08 7.62 -25.65
CA LEU A 399 19.85 6.37 -25.75
C LEU A 399 21.34 6.63 -25.99
N GLU A 400 21.68 7.66 -26.76
CA GLU A 400 23.07 8.11 -26.95
C GLU A 400 23.68 8.63 -25.63
N GLU A 401 22.94 9.43 -24.86
CA GLU A 401 23.36 9.88 -23.53
C GLU A 401 23.62 8.70 -22.60
N ILE A 402 22.71 7.72 -22.57
CA ILE A 402 22.89 6.50 -21.76
C ILE A 402 24.14 5.74 -22.21
N TRP A 403 24.36 5.61 -23.52
CA TRP A 403 25.55 4.96 -24.08
C TRP A 403 26.83 5.67 -23.67
N ASP A 404 26.91 7.00 -23.84
CA ASP A 404 28.08 7.80 -23.45
C ASP A 404 28.35 7.64 -21.95
N MET A 405 27.32 7.80 -21.11
CA MET A 405 27.46 7.71 -19.65
C MET A 405 27.89 6.31 -19.18
N LYS A 406 27.26 5.24 -19.68
CA LYS A 406 27.46 3.87 -19.16
C LYS A 406 28.62 3.14 -19.81
N VAL A 407 28.98 3.50 -21.03
CA VAL A 407 30.02 2.80 -21.80
C VAL A 407 31.26 3.66 -21.97
N GLU A 408 31.14 4.82 -22.62
CA GLU A 408 32.32 5.61 -23.03
C GLU A 408 32.96 6.36 -21.87
N ARG A 409 32.20 7.16 -21.11
CA ARG A 409 32.69 7.84 -19.91
C ARG A 409 33.22 6.85 -18.89
N ARG A 410 32.51 5.76 -18.62
CA ARG A 410 32.97 4.70 -17.71
C ARG A 410 34.31 4.09 -18.15
N ARG A 411 34.56 3.91 -19.46
CA ARG A 411 35.84 3.44 -20.00
C ARG A 411 36.96 4.48 -19.86
N LYS A 412 36.69 5.75 -20.19
CA LYS A 412 37.64 6.86 -20.06
C LYS A 412 38.03 7.07 -18.60
N GLU A 413 37.06 7.11 -17.69
CA GLU A 413 37.26 7.34 -16.26
C GLU A 413 37.91 6.18 -15.49
N LYS A 414 37.89 4.96 -16.03
CA LYS A 414 38.70 3.87 -15.48
C LYS A 414 40.19 4.14 -15.55
N ARG A 415 40.64 4.91 -16.55
CA ARG A 415 42.06 5.24 -16.80
C ARG A 415 42.50 6.57 -16.18
N LEU A 416 41.59 7.29 -15.52
CA LEU A 416 41.89 8.56 -14.86
C LEU A 416 42.67 8.32 -13.55
N SER A 417 43.81 8.99 -13.41
CA SER A 417 44.62 9.03 -12.18
C SER A 417 43.89 9.75 -11.04
N SER A 418 44.33 9.54 -9.80
CA SER A 418 43.77 10.24 -8.64
C SER A 418 44.00 11.76 -8.70
N GLU A 419 45.17 12.18 -9.18
CA GLU A 419 45.55 13.59 -9.35
C GLU A 419 44.63 14.30 -10.34
N ASN A 420 44.42 13.72 -11.53
CA ASN A 420 43.52 14.28 -12.54
C ASN A 420 42.06 14.33 -12.08
N VAL A 421 41.64 13.44 -11.16
CA VAL A 421 40.29 13.50 -10.56
C VAL A 421 40.17 14.69 -9.61
N GLU A 422 41.22 14.99 -8.86
CA GLU A 422 41.21 16.12 -7.93
C GLU A 422 41.32 17.46 -8.65
N GLU A 423 42.14 17.56 -9.70
CA GLU A 423 42.16 18.73 -10.61
C GLU A 423 40.76 19.01 -11.17
N LYS A 424 40.08 17.97 -11.68
CA LYS A 424 38.70 18.09 -12.15
C LYS A 424 37.74 18.48 -11.04
N ARG A 425 37.93 18.00 -9.81
CA ARG A 425 37.10 18.41 -8.66
C ARG A 425 37.25 19.91 -8.39
N VAL A 426 38.47 20.43 -8.39
CA VAL A 426 38.74 21.86 -8.19
C VAL A 426 38.08 22.69 -9.29
N LEU A 427 38.25 22.30 -10.55
CA LEU A 427 37.62 22.95 -11.70
C LEU A 427 36.08 22.95 -11.59
N VAL A 428 35.49 21.80 -11.30
CA VAL A 428 34.03 21.67 -11.11
C VAL A 428 33.54 22.53 -9.94
N SER A 429 34.33 22.61 -8.86
CA SER A 429 34.01 23.46 -7.73
C SER A 429 33.99 24.95 -8.13
N LEU A 430 34.96 25.40 -8.93
CA LEU A 430 35.01 26.77 -9.46
C LEU A 430 33.79 27.09 -10.34
N ILE A 431 33.49 26.21 -11.31
CA ILE A 431 32.32 26.37 -12.19
C ILE A 431 31.02 26.40 -11.39
N LYS A 432 30.89 25.53 -10.37
CA LYS A 432 29.75 25.56 -9.45
C LYS A 432 29.65 26.90 -8.71
N GLN A 433 30.76 27.50 -8.28
CA GLN A 433 30.71 28.81 -7.63
C GLN A 433 30.30 29.92 -8.60
N GLN A 434 30.75 29.87 -9.86
CA GLN A 434 30.26 30.78 -10.90
C GLN A 434 28.75 30.64 -11.10
N GLY A 435 28.25 29.40 -11.23
CA GLY A 435 26.81 29.15 -11.33
C GLY A 435 26.04 29.61 -10.09
N ASN A 436 26.59 29.44 -8.88
CA ASN A 436 25.99 29.96 -7.65
C ASN A 436 25.95 31.50 -7.65
N HIS A 437 27.00 32.15 -8.16
CA HIS A 437 27.06 33.60 -8.26
C HIS A 437 26.01 34.13 -9.24
N SER A 438 25.97 33.61 -10.47
CA SER A 438 24.94 33.95 -11.47
C SER A 438 23.53 33.71 -10.91
N PHE A 439 23.31 32.58 -10.22
CA PHE A 439 22.03 32.31 -9.57
C PHE A 439 21.67 33.36 -8.51
N SER A 440 22.65 33.78 -7.69
CA SER A 440 22.42 34.76 -6.62
C SER A 440 22.12 36.17 -7.12
N VAL A 441 22.62 36.54 -8.31
CA VAL A 441 22.35 37.85 -8.94
C VAL A 441 21.09 37.83 -9.82
N GLY A 442 20.42 36.67 -9.93
CA GLY A 442 19.17 36.51 -10.69
C GLY A 442 19.36 36.09 -12.16
N GLU A 443 20.58 35.86 -12.61
CA GLU A 443 20.89 35.36 -13.96
C GLU A 443 20.68 33.84 -14.04
N ILE A 444 19.41 33.43 -14.09
CA ILE A 444 19.03 32.01 -13.98
C ILE A 444 19.49 31.18 -15.18
N GLU A 445 19.42 31.72 -16.39
CA GLU A 445 19.87 31.03 -17.62
C GLU A 445 21.39 30.80 -17.62
N GLU A 446 22.17 31.81 -17.23
CA GLU A 446 23.63 31.68 -17.12
C GLU A 446 24.01 30.66 -16.03
N ALA A 447 23.31 30.70 -14.89
CA ALA A 447 23.51 29.68 -13.85
C ALA A 447 23.24 28.26 -14.37
N LEU A 448 22.18 28.08 -15.15
CA LEU A 448 21.83 26.80 -15.79
C LEU A 448 22.93 26.32 -16.73
N LEU A 449 23.50 27.20 -17.55
CA LEU A 449 24.63 26.91 -18.43
C LEU A 449 25.86 26.47 -17.62
N LYS A 450 26.23 27.22 -16.57
CA LYS A 450 27.36 26.87 -15.69
C LYS A 450 27.17 25.54 -14.99
N TYR A 451 25.99 25.23 -14.46
CA TYR A 451 25.76 23.93 -13.85
C TYR A 451 25.81 22.78 -14.87
N THR A 452 25.38 23.02 -16.12
CA THR A 452 25.49 22.04 -17.21
C THR A 452 26.95 21.77 -17.57
N GLU A 453 27.75 22.83 -17.76
CA GLU A 453 29.21 22.74 -17.96
C GLU A 453 29.88 21.95 -16.82
N GLY A 454 29.50 22.27 -15.57
CA GLY A 454 29.96 21.56 -14.39
C GLY A 454 29.64 20.06 -14.43
N LEU A 455 28.42 19.67 -14.84
CA LEU A 455 28.01 18.26 -14.94
C LEU A 455 28.73 17.50 -16.06
N GLU A 456 29.01 18.17 -17.17
CA GLU A 456 29.75 17.59 -18.29
C GLU A 456 31.18 17.24 -17.90
N LEU A 457 31.85 18.13 -17.17
CA LEU A 457 33.23 17.98 -16.72
C LEU A 457 33.37 17.08 -15.47
N CYS A 458 32.33 17.02 -14.63
CA CYS A 458 32.38 16.31 -13.35
C CYS A 458 32.51 14.79 -13.51
N PRO A 459 33.60 14.17 -13.00
CA PRO A 459 33.77 12.72 -13.04
C PRO A 459 32.62 11.96 -12.36
N MET A 460 32.23 10.80 -12.90
CA MET A 460 31.14 9.96 -12.36
C MET A 460 31.41 9.46 -10.93
N ARG A 461 32.70 9.40 -10.53
CA ARG A 461 33.12 9.05 -9.16
C ARG A 461 32.77 10.14 -8.14
N LEU A 462 32.67 11.41 -8.55
CA LEU A 462 32.33 12.55 -7.68
C LEU A 462 30.81 12.68 -7.48
N ARG A 463 30.19 11.62 -6.95
CA ARG A 463 28.72 11.55 -6.81
C ARG A 463 28.14 12.71 -6.02
N LYS A 464 28.81 13.14 -4.94
CA LYS A 464 28.33 14.24 -4.09
C LYS A 464 28.25 15.56 -4.88
N ASP A 465 29.25 15.86 -5.68
CA ASP A 465 29.27 17.06 -6.52
C ASP A 465 28.21 16.99 -7.61
N ARG A 466 28.05 15.83 -8.28
CA ARG A 466 26.98 15.61 -9.28
C ARG A 466 25.59 15.78 -8.68
N ILE A 467 25.33 15.26 -7.48
CA ILE A 467 24.05 15.44 -6.77
C ILE A 467 23.76 16.94 -6.58
N VAL A 468 24.75 17.71 -6.12
CA VAL A 468 24.57 19.16 -5.88
C VAL A 468 24.33 19.90 -7.20
N LEU A 469 25.11 19.61 -8.24
CA LEU A 469 24.96 20.25 -9.55
C LEU A 469 23.60 19.96 -10.18
N TYR A 470 23.18 18.70 -10.26
CA TYR A 470 21.84 18.34 -10.74
C TYR A 470 20.75 19.03 -9.91
N SER A 471 20.87 19.00 -8.58
CA SER A 471 19.92 19.67 -7.71
C SER A 471 19.83 21.16 -8.03
N ASN A 472 20.97 21.86 -8.18
CA ASN A 472 21.00 23.30 -8.45
C ASN A 472 20.50 23.66 -9.85
N ARG A 473 20.83 22.85 -10.86
CA ARG A 473 20.28 23.01 -12.21
C ARG A 473 18.76 22.81 -12.23
N ALA A 474 18.24 21.82 -11.48
CA ALA A 474 16.80 21.66 -11.30
C ALA A 474 16.12 22.90 -10.67
N GLN A 475 16.81 23.63 -9.78
CA GLN A 475 16.28 24.87 -9.24
C GLN A 475 16.14 25.95 -10.30
N CYS A 476 17.08 26.00 -11.25
CA CYS A 476 17.00 26.92 -12.38
C CYS A 476 15.82 26.55 -13.28
N HIS A 477 15.65 25.27 -13.60
CA HIS A 477 14.49 24.78 -14.37
C HIS A 477 13.16 25.12 -13.70
N LEU A 478 13.03 24.99 -12.37
CA LEU A 478 11.82 25.43 -11.65
C LEU A 478 11.54 26.93 -11.82
N LEU A 479 12.57 27.78 -11.73
CA LEU A 479 12.43 29.23 -11.89
C LEU A 479 12.12 29.63 -13.35
N LEU A 480 12.55 28.82 -14.31
CA LEU A 480 12.26 28.98 -15.74
C LEU A 480 10.94 28.29 -16.16
N ASN A 481 10.13 27.82 -15.20
CA ASN A 481 8.86 27.15 -15.45
C ASN A 481 8.98 25.88 -16.33
N ASP A 482 10.07 25.13 -16.17
CA ASP A 482 10.34 23.86 -16.86
C ASP A 482 10.31 22.69 -15.86
N PRO A 483 9.12 22.20 -15.46
CA PRO A 483 9.00 21.16 -14.46
C PRO A 483 9.50 19.79 -14.93
N ASP A 484 9.44 19.48 -16.23
CA ASP A 484 9.85 18.18 -16.75
C ASP A 484 11.38 18.00 -16.63
N SER A 485 12.17 19.01 -16.98
CA SER A 485 13.63 18.98 -16.75
C SER A 485 13.99 19.02 -15.27
N ALA A 486 13.22 19.77 -14.45
CA ALA A 486 13.41 19.78 -13.01
C ALA A 486 13.19 18.38 -12.39
N ILE A 487 12.16 17.64 -12.83
CA ILE A 487 11.90 16.24 -12.40
C ILE A 487 13.06 15.33 -12.84
N SER A 488 13.55 15.48 -14.07
CA SER A 488 14.67 14.68 -14.58
C SER A 488 15.92 14.87 -13.74
N ASP A 489 16.36 16.12 -13.54
CA ASP A 489 17.56 16.43 -12.78
C ASP A 489 17.45 16.01 -11.30
N THR A 490 16.32 16.29 -10.66
CA THR A 490 16.12 15.87 -9.27
C THR A 490 16.07 14.35 -9.13
N THR A 491 15.49 13.64 -10.10
CA THR A 491 15.47 12.17 -10.12
C THR A 491 16.87 11.59 -10.30
N ARG A 492 17.71 12.18 -11.16
CA ARG A 492 19.12 11.79 -11.28
C ARG A 492 19.89 12.04 -9.98
N ALA A 493 19.67 13.20 -9.34
CA ALA A 493 20.27 13.51 -8.04
C ALA A 493 19.85 12.51 -6.94
N LEU A 494 18.58 12.11 -6.90
CA LEU A 494 18.04 11.16 -5.92
C LEU A 494 18.45 9.71 -6.20
N SER A 495 18.62 9.36 -7.48
CA SER A 495 19.23 8.08 -7.91
C SER A 495 20.71 7.98 -7.49
N LEU A 496 21.40 9.13 -7.46
CA LEU A 496 22.78 9.22 -7.06
C LEU A 496 23.00 9.15 -5.55
N SER A 497 22.04 9.64 -4.77
CA SER A 497 22.15 9.74 -3.31
C SER A 497 22.26 8.37 -2.64
N THR A 498 22.92 8.33 -1.48
CA THR A 498 23.02 7.12 -0.66
C THR A 498 22.57 7.47 0.76
N PRO A 499 21.46 6.90 1.26
CA PRO A 499 20.50 6.03 0.57
C PRO A 499 19.82 6.67 -0.65
N VAL A 500 19.21 5.87 -1.54
CA VAL A 500 18.41 6.40 -2.67
C VAL A 500 17.24 7.22 -2.12
N ASN A 501 16.84 8.28 -2.82
CA ASN A 501 15.77 9.21 -2.40
C ASN A 501 16.02 9.91 -1.05
N SER A 502 17.29 10.25 -0.72
CA SER A 502 17.64 10.87 0.58
C SER A 502 18.07 12.34 0.50
N HIS A 503 18.30 12.88 -0.69
CA HIS A 503 18.79 14.26 -0.84
C HIS A 503 17.65 15.29 -0.70
N SER A 504 17.53 15.91 0.47
CA SER A 504 16.40 16.79 0.82
C SER A 504 16.12 17.95 -0.13
N LYS A 505 17.16 18.63 -0.65
CA LYS A 505 16.94 19.74 -1.60
C LYS A 505 16.31 19.23 -2.89
N SER A 506 16.72 18.05 -3.36
CA SER A 506 16.14 17.44 -4.56
C SER A 506 14.72 16.95 -4.32
N LEU A 507 14.42 16.36 -3.15
CA LEU A 507 13.05 15.98 -2.79
C LEU A 507 12.11 17.20 -2.82
N TRP A 508 12.51 18.30 -2.16
CA TRP A 508 11.70 19.53 -2.14
C TRP A 508 11.54 20.17 -3.52
N ARG A 509 12.60 20.17 -4.35
CA ARG A 509 12.53 20.68 -5.72
C ARG A 509 11.62 19.82 -6.61
N ARG A 510 11.70 18.50 -6.46
CA ARG A 510 10.89 17.57 -7.25
C ARG A 510 9.42 17.59 -6.83
N SER A 511 9.11 17.76 -5.55
CA SER A 511 7.73 17.94 -5.09
C SER A 511 7.10 19.19 -5.70
N GLN A 512 7.82 20.31 -5.77
CA GLN A 512 7.33 21.52 -6.45
C GLN A 512 7.10 21.28 -7.94
N ALA A 513 8.01 20.58 -8.62
CA ALA A 513 7.85 20.25 -10.04
C ALA A 513 6.64 19.32 -10.27
N TYR A 514 6.42 18.34 -9.38
CA TYR A 514 5.24 17.47 -9.44
C TYR A 514 3.95 18.25 -9.18
N ASP A 515 3.92 19.20 -8.24
CA ASP A 515 2.78 20.10 -8.02
C ASP A 515 2.44 20.90 -9.29
N MET A 516 3.46 21.46 -9.97
CA MET A 516 3.27 22.18 -11.24
C MET A 516 2.69 21.30 -12.36
N LYS A 517 2.95 19.97 -12.30
CA LYS A 517 2.41 18.98 -13.25
C LYS A 517 1.04 18.43 -12.85
N GLY A 518 0.52 18.76 -11.68
CA GLY A 518 -0.70 18.13 -11.13
C GLY A 518 -0.48 16.68 -10.66
N LEU A 519 0.76 16.26 -10.46
CA LEU A 519 1.13 14.93 -9.98
C LEU A 519 1.09 14.90 -8.44
N ALA A 520 -0.12 14.97 -7.90
CA ALA A 520 -0.34 15.20 -6.47
C ALA A 520 0.22 14.09 -5.58
N LYS A 521 0.07 12.82 -5.98
CA LYS A 521 0.57 11.66 -5.23
C LYS A 521 2.10 11.68 -5.14
N GLU A 522 2.77 11.92 -6.26
CA GLU A 522 4.21 11.98 -6.36
C GLU A 522 4.77 13.17 -5.56
N SER A 523 4.12 14.33 -5.65
CA SER A 523 4.45 15.52 -4.85
C SER A 523 4.31 15.24 -3.35
N LEU A 524 3.22 14.60 -2.94
CA LEU A 524 2.96 14.26 -1.54
C LEU A 524 4.05 13.35 -0.99
N MET A 525 4.40 12.28 -1.71
CA MET A 525 5.44 11.34 -1.28
C MET A 525 6.81 12.02 -1.13
N ASP A 526 7.20 12.90 -2.05
CA ASP A 526 8.45 13.66 -1.94
C ASP A 526 8.43 14.62 -0.74
N CYS A 527 7.30 15.29 -0.47
CA CYS A 527 7.13 16.15 0.70
C CYS A 527 7.23 15.36 2.02
N LEU A 528 6.59 14.20 2.11
CA LEU A 528 6.66 13.35 3.30
C LEU A 528 8.08 12.84 3.55
N MET A 529 8.77 12.41 2.49
CA MET A 529 10.18 12.00 2.58
C MET A 529 11.10 13.16 2.96
N PHE A 530 10.81 14.38 2.47
CA PHE A 530 11.52 15.59 2.88
C PHE A 530 11.33 15.89 4.37
N VAL A 531 10.09 15.79 4.87
CA VAL A 531 9.74 16.08 6.27
C VAL A 531 10.28 15.01 7.23
N ASN A 532 10.29 13.73 6.84
CA ASN A 532 10.80 12.63 7.65
C ASN A 532 12.23 12.84 8.14
N ARG A 533 13.05 13.59 7.41
CA ARG A 533 14.41 13.95 7.85
C ARG A 533 14.44 14.85 9.08
N PHE A 534 13.43 15.71 9.26
CA PHE A 534 13.34 16.60 10.42
C PHE A 534 12.82 15.87 11.67
N ILE A 535 12.25 14.67 11.50
CA ILE A 535 11.66 13.83 12.56
C ILE A 535 12.72 12.89 13.18
N GLY A 536 13.94 12.81 12.62
CA GLY A 536 15.00 11.92 13.08
C GLY A 536 15.80 12.39 14.30
N SER A 537 15.37 11.99 15.50
CA SER A 537 16.15 11.49 16.66
C SER A 537 15.32 11.66 17.94
N GLU A 538 15.34 10.65 18.81
CA GLU A 538 14.48 10.47 20.01
C GLU A 538 14.60 11.57 21.09
N THR A 539 15.19 12.74 20.80
CA THR A 539 15.62 13.70 21.83
C THR A 539 15.04 15.11 21.74
N THR A 540 14.12 15.44 20.81
CA THR A 540 13.54 16.81 20.80
C THR A 540 12.02 16.84 20.77
N LYS A 541 11.43 17.46 21.79
CA LYS A 541 9.98 17.61 22.00
C LYS A 541 9.28 18.52 20.97
N HIS A 542 9.99 19.11 20.01
CA HIS A 542 9.42 19.98 18.97
C HIS A 542 10.10 19.78 17.61
N VAL A 543 9.54 18.91 16.77
CA VAL A 543 9.87 18.84 15.35
C VAL A 543 9.34 20.11 14.67
N LYS A 544 10.22 21.01 14.24
CA LYS A 544 9.84 22.21 13.48
C LYS A 544 9.76 21.86 11.99
N ILE A 545 8.58 21.47 11.53
CA ILE A 545 8.28 21.31 10.10
C ILE A 545 8.17 22.70 9.48
N PRO A 546 8.88 23.01 8.38
CA PRO A 546 8.73 24.30 7.71
C PRO A 546 7.30 24.53 7.24
N TYR A 547 6.75 25.73 7.48
CA TYR A 547 5.35 26.06 7.13
C TYR A 547 5.02 25.80 5.66
N TYR A 548 5.94 26.14 4.74
CA TYR A 548 5.75 25.89 3.31
C TYR A 548 5.58 24.40 2.98
N ALA A 549 6.24 23.51 3.74
CA ALA A 549 6.19 22.07 3.53
C ALA A 549 4.89 21.50 4.11
N ALA A 550 4.48 21.98 5.29
CA ALA A 550 3.19 21.64 5.87
C ALA A 550 2.04 22.05 4.92
N ARG A 551 2.06 23.29 4.41
CA ARG A 551 1.05 23.78 3.46
C ARG A 551 1.00 22.95 2.17
N MET A 552 2.16 22.57 1.63
CA MET A 552 2.21 21.69 0.45
C MET A 552 1.65 20.31 0.76
N ILE A 553 1.98 19.72 1.90
CA ILE A 553 1.44 18.42 2.32
C ILE A 553 -0.08 18.50 2.43
N THR A 554 -0.64 19.49 3.11
CA THR A 554 -2.10 19.66 3.22
C THR A 554 -2.76 19.75 1.84
N LYS A 555 -2.24 20.60 0.96
CA LYS A 555 -2.73 20.74 -0.42
C LYS A 555 -2.74 19.40 -1.16
N GLN A 556 -1.62 18.67 -1.15
CA GLN A 556 -1.53 17.41 -1.89
C GLN A 556 -2.31 16.27 -1.24
N MET A 557 -2.42 16.26 0.09
CA MET A 557 -3.25 15.30 0.82
C MET A 557 -4.72 15.46 0.45
N GLU A 558 -5.24 16.68 0.36
CA GLU A 558 -6.64 16.91 -0.02
C GLU A 558 -6.97 16.44 -1.44
N ILE A 559 -6.04 16.62 -2.38
CA ILE A 559 -6.19 16.17 -3.78
C ILE A 559 -6.03 14.64 -3.87
N SER A 560 -5.09 14.07 -3.12
CA SER A 560 -4.79 12.63 -3.13
C SER A 560 -5.62 11.83 -2.13
N TRP A 561 -6.56 12.48 -1.43
CA TRP A 561 -7.38 11.86 -0.41
C TRP A 561 -8.20 10.72 -1.01
N LEU A 562 -8.40 9.65 -0.22
CA LEU A 562 -8.99 8.40 -0.72
C LEU A 562 -10.35 8.61 -1.39
N PHE A 563 -11.18 9.48 -0.81
CA PHE A 563 -12.50 9.79 -1.34
C PHE A 563 -12.55 11.07 -2.20
N ALA A 564 -11.42 11.65 -2.61
CA ALA A 564 -11.39 12.90 -3.36
C ALA A 564 -12.22 12.82 -4.66
N ILE A 565 -12.11 11.71 -5.40
CA ILE A 565 -12.88 11.47 -6.64
C ILE A 565 -14.37 11.36 -6.34
N ALA A 566 -14.76 10.54 -5.34
CA ALA A 566 -16.15 10.34 -4.96
C ALA A 566 -16.81 11.66 -4.49
N ARG A 567 -16.09 12.44 -3.66
CA ARG A 567 -16.51 13.78 -3.25
C ARG A 567 -16.74 14.71 -4.43
N SER A 568 -15.82 14.73 -5.40
CA SER A 568 -15.93 15.56 -6.60
C SER A 568 -17.18 15.21 -7.43
N LYS A 569 -17.44 13.92 -7.68
CA LYS A 569 -18.63 13.45 -8.41
C LYS A 569 -19.93 13.87 -7.72
N THR A 570 -20.02 13.70 -6.40
CA THR A 570 -21.24 14.12 -5.66
C THR A 570 -21.44 15.64 -5.69
N ALA A 571 -20.35 16.42 -5.70
CA ALA A 571 -20.44 17.87 -5.80
C ALA A 571 -20.92 18.34 -7.19
N SER A 572 -20.50 17.66 -8.27
CA SER A 572 -21.01 17.96 -9.62
C SER A 572 -22.49 17.61 -9.78
N ASP A 573 -22.95 16.50 -9.21
CA ASP A 573 -24.36 16.08 -9.26
C ASP A 573 -25.28 17.05 -8.48
N HIS A 574 -24.73 17.72 -7.45
CA HIS A 574 -25.44 18.77 -6.73
C HIS A 574 -25.44 20.12 -7.47
N MET A 575 -24.41 20.44 -8.26
CA MET A 575 -24.36 21.65 -9.10
C MET A 575 -25.37 21.62 -10.26
N ASP A 576 -25.68 20.42 -10.79
CA ASP A 576 -26.77 20.26 -11.78
C ASP A 576 -28.18 20.34 -11.15
N LYS A 577 -28.28 20.33 -9.81
CA LYS A 577 -29.55 20.42 -9.06
C LYS A 577 -29.70 21.65 -8.17
N ALA A 578 -28.69 22.52 -8.08
CA ALA A 578 -28.73 23.70 -7.22
C ALA A 578 -28.07 24.93 -7.88
N LYS A 579 -28.80 25.58 -8.78
CA LYS A 579 -28.70 27.04 -8.91
C LYS A 579 -29.56 27.68 -7.83
N GLN A 580 -29.02 27.81 -6.62
CA GLN A 580 -29.25 28.91 -5.67
C GLN A 580 -28.70 28.56 -4.28
N ALA A 581 -28.06 29.58 -3.70
CA ALA A 581 -27.73 29.82 -2.29
C ALA A 581 -26.23 29.74 -1.97
N ASP A 582 -25.78 30.90 -1.49
CA ASP A 582 -24.42 31.32 -1.17
C ASP A 582 -23.75 30.53 -0.05
N GLY A 583 -22.42 30.49 -0.17
CA GLY A 583 -21.43 30.73 0.88
C GLY A 583 -21.57 30.04 2.23
N ASP A 584 -20.65 29.11 2.51
CA ASP A 584 -19.81 29.21 3.71
C ASP A 584 -18.53 28.36 3.55
N ASN A 585 -17.39 29.03 3.75
CA ASN A 585 -16.04 28.44 3.76
C ASN A 585 -15.74 27.91 5.17
N GLU A 586 -15.82 26.60 5.39
CA GLU A 586 -15.23 25.95 6.56
C GLU A 586 -13.82 25.44 6.22
N ALA A 587 -12.84 26.33 6.29
CA ALA A 587 -11.41 26.00 6.26
C ALA A 587 -10.76 26.52 7.56
N SER A 588 -11.01 25.85 8.68
CA SER A 588 -10.40 26.24 9.97
C SER A 588 -10.21 25.13 11.00
N SER A 589 -10.72 23.91 10.81
CA SER A 589 -10.61 22.83 11.82
C SER A 589 -9.68 21.67 11.43
N ASN A 590 -9.16 21.63 10.20
CA ASN A 590 -8.42 20.47 9.68
C ASN A 590 -6.89 20.50 9.89
N GLU A 591 -6.30 21.60 10.36
CA GLU A 591 -4.83 21.70 10.44
C GLU A 591 -4.21 20.82 11.55
N ASP A 592 -4.84 20.73 12.72
CA ASP A 592 -4.34 19.92 13.84
C ASP A 592 -4.54 18.40 13.60
N SER A 593 -5.67 18.02 12.98
CA SER A 593 -6.00 16.64 12.61
C SER A 593 -5.01 16.07 11.58
N ASN A 594 -4.65 16.87 10.57
CA ASN A 594 -3.65 16.50 9.56
C ASN A 594 -2.24 16.34 10.14
N PHE A 595 -1.89 17.12 11.16
CA PHE A 595 -0.58 17.05 11.83
C PHE A 595 -0.45 15.81 12.73
N GLU A 596 -1.53 15.42 13.41
CA GLU A 596 -1.58 14.20 14.20
C GLU A 596 -1.58 12.95 13.28
N MET A 597 -2.29 13.00 12.15
CA MET A 597 -2.25 11.99 11.09
C MET A 597 -0.83 11.80 10.54
N LEU A 598 -0.12 12.89 10.23
CA LEU A 598 1.28 12.87 9.80
C LEU A 598 2.22 12.24 10.85
N ARG A 599 2.00 12.55 12.14
CA ARG A 599 2.79 12.01 13.25
C ARG A 599 2.50 10.52 13.52
N MET A 600 1.26 10.06 13.36
CA MET A 600 0.91 8.64 13.49
C MET A 600 1.41 7.81 12.31
N MET A 601 1.31 8.34 11.08
CA MET A 601 1.77 7.68 9.86
C MET A 601 3.29 7.43 9.86
N THR A 602 4.06 8.37 10.41
CA THR A 602 5.52 8.24 10.56
C THR A 602 5.93 7.27 11.67
N LYS A 603 5.14 7.16 12.75
CA LYS A 603 5.34 6.17 13.83
C LYS A 603 4.93 4.74 13.42
N ASN A 604 3.87 4.59 12.63
CA ASN A 604 3.37 3.28 12.19
C ASN A 604 4.32 2.58 11.19
N LYS A 605 5.27 3.31 10.58
CA LYS A 605 6.36 2.72 9.77
C LYS A 605 7.25 1.77 10.59
N ALA A 606 7.17 1.80 11.93
CA ALA A 606 7.90 0.93 12.84
C ALA A 606 7.10 -0.28 13.39
N PHE A 607 5.77 -0.37 13.18
CA PHE A 607 4.90 -1.33 13.91
C PHE A 607 4.10 -2.32 13.06
N ALA A 608 4.19 -2.30 11.74
CA ALA A 608 3.44 -3.23 10.89
C ALA A 608 4.33 -4.36 10.34
N THR A 609 4.81 -5.23 11.22
CA THR A 609 5.44 -6.51 10.83
C THR A 609 4.44 -7.68 10.75
N GLY A 610 3.13 -7.43 10.87
CA GLY A 610 2.10 -8.47 11.01
C GLY A 610 1.09 -8.65 9.86
N LEU A 611 1.15 -7.89 8.75
CA LEU A 611 0.16 -7.96 7.67
C LEU A 611 0.79 -7.97 6.26
N SER A 612 2.00 -8.52 6.12
CA SER A 612 2.60 -8.80 4.82
C SER A 612 1.96 -10.05 4.21
N THR A 613 0.83 -9.91 3.52
CA THR A 613 0.22 -11.01 2.73
C THR A 613 0.94 -11.31 1.42
N ILE A 614 2.03 -10.60 1.13
CA ILE A 614 2.94 -10.94 0.04
C ILE A 614 4.22 -11.48 0.67
N VAL A 615 4.25 -12.77 0.98
CA VAL A 615 5.52 -13.49 1.00
C VAL A 615 5.91 -13.64 -0.47
N GLU A 616 6.91 -12.87 -0.92
CA GLU A 616 7.54 -13.08 -2.22
C GLU A 616 8.20 -14.48 -2.21
N GLU A 617 7.48 -15.52 -2.65
CA GLU A 617 8.16 -16.70 -3.16
C GLU A 617 8.72 -16.40 -4.54
N PRO A 618 10.01 -16.70 -4.82
CA PRO A 618 10.56 -16.51 -6.14
C PRO A 618 9.84 -17.44 -7.11
N LEU A 619 9.21 -16.88 -8.14
CA LEU A 619 8.78 -17.61 -9.34
C LEU A 619 10.03 -18.21 -10.00
N ILE A 620 10.46 -19.39 -9.55
CA ILE A 620 11.47 -20.18 -10.23
C ILE A 620 10.77 -20.83 -11.42
N ARG A 621 11.03 -20.27 -12.60
CA ARG A 621 10.79 -20.93 -13.90
C ARG A 621 11.21 -22.39 -13.80
N LYS A 622 10.28 -23.32 -14.02
CA LYS A 622 10.57 -24.76 -14.13
C LYS A 622 11.70 -24.97 -15.14
N GLY A 623 12.86 -25.39 -14.65
CA GLY A 623 14.04 -25.71 -15.46
C GLY A 623 15.22 -26.12 -14.59
N GLY A 624 15.29 -27.41 -14.25
CA GLY A 624 16.53 -28.11 -13.90
C GLY A 624 17.15 -27.86 -12.52
N SER A 625 17.09 -28.88 -11.66
CA SER A 625 18.09 -29.26 -10.64
C SER A 625 18.64 -28.17 -9.71
N GLY A 626 18.13 -28.13 -8.46
CA GLY A 626 18.69 -27.25 -7.44
C GLY A 626 18.20 -27.47 -6.00
N ARG A 627 17.74 -28.67 -5.63
CA ARG A 627 17.52 -29.03 -4.22
C ARG A 627 18.90 -29.24 -3.57
N GLY A 628 19.41 -28.24 -2.87
CA GLY A 628 20.69 -28.37 -2.14
C GLY A 628 21.22 -27.12 -1.44
N LYS A 629 20.56 -25.95 -1.57
CA LYS A 629 21.02 -24.71 -0.92
C LYS A 629 20.14 -24.19 0.22
N LEU A 630 18.96 -24.78 0.46
CA LEU A 630 18.02 -24.31 1.48
C LEU A 630 18.34 -24.84 2.89
N GLU A 631 19.01 -25.99 3.03
CA GLU A 631 19.37 -26.55 4.34
C GLU A 631 20.57 -25.82 4.99
N ARG A 632 21.54 -25.34 4.21
CA ARG A 632 22.71 -24.62 4.74
C ARG A 632 22.42 -23.23 5.31
N SER A 633 21.25 -22.64 5.01
CA SER A 633 20.87 -21.32 5.55
C SER A 633 20.12 -21.42 6.89
N LYS A 634 19.54 -22.58 7.23
CA LYS A 634 18.90 -22.81 8.54
C LYS A 634 19.92 -23.16 9.61
N GLU A 635 20.96 -23.92 9.27
CA GLU A 635 22.03 -24.29 10.22
C GLU A 635 22.87 -23.09 10.71
N ARG A 636 23.08 -22.07 9.86
CA ARG A 636 23.82 -20.86 10.26
C ARG A 636 23.05 -19.93 11.21
N LYS A 637 21.71 -20.00 11.25
CA LYS A 637 20.90 -19.22 12.19
C LYS A 637 20.84 -19.87 13.58
N ASN A 638 20.87 -21.20 13.66
CA ASN A 638 20.86 -21.91 14.93
C ASN A 638 22.24 -21.90 15.63
N ALA A 639 23.34 -21.81 14.87
CA ALA A 639 24.69 -21.69 15.44
C ALA A 639 24.99 -20.31 16.06
N ALA A 640 24.25 -19.26 15.69
CA ALA A 640 24.46 -17.90 16.21
C ALA A 640 23.68 -17.62 17.52
N LEU A 641 22.74 -18.49 17.90
CA LEU A 641 21.94 -18.36 19.13
C LEU A 641 22.48 -19.21 20.30
N ALA A 642 23.55 -19.97 20.10
CA ALA A 642 24.16 -20.82 21.12
C ALA A 642 25.45 -20.24 21.75
N VAL A 643 25.78 -18.96 21.49
CA VAL A 643 26.98 -18.30 22.06
C VAL A 643 26.63 -17.08 22.93
N SER A 644 25.41 -17.02 23.45
CA SER A 644 25.03 -15.98 24.44
C SER A 644 24.16 -16.51 25.59
N GLN A 645 24.53 -17.67 26.14
CA GLN A 645 24.19 -18.07 27.50
C GLN A 645 25.44 -18.54 28.22
#